data_AF-A0A3Q2XHN2-F1
#
_entry.id   AF-A0A3Q2XHN2-F1
#
_cell.length_a   1.000
_cell.length_b   1.000
_cell.length_c   1.000
_cell.angle_alpha   90.00
_cell.angle_beta   90.00
_cell.angle_gamma   90.00
#
_symmetry.space_group_name_H-M   'P 1'
#
loop_
_entity.id
_entity.type
_entity.pdbx_description
1 polymer ?
#
loop_
_entity_poly.entity_id
_entity_poly.type
_entity_poly.pdbx_seq_one_letter_code
_entity_poly.pdbx_strand_id
1 'polypeptide(L)'
;MATTTSLEPHVSSEVLRGLARHLNCLGEANKSTRKRALECIKRETVDKKLSGVVLQELFSALLKPLLKCLSDPTERCREIAITLISEFVRCVPEPQESLPYLMPCLAQRFGEKEILEPAEELRLSATEMLTLTVEVCGKQLAPYLNEMINILQRTLVDPFPDVKRESCKCTVNLANSLPEHFHMQAESLVKPLMQTIAHQHSKVRASVIEAAGAVILHGTGKNVDDVLSHLAQRLFDDSPQVRKAVTVVVGDWLLNLRDRYSYFHKLTPLLLSGLTDEIPEIRLLAADLWQQVGAQWEKENEDDLKDKLDFLLSPPPFYPAGVERPGLGCRELVARNLYRLVPAIGRDLSDWLVATRVRTSQLLSVLLLHAEERATQHLQPLLALLYRACADSEKEVVRNCLAAAKLLGTFVPPEVFLHLLLDDVKAPSCASRPWRALMVLQAVLGGCPRALLAPHLPQIAGTLAQPDVCQEYQQLAYLEQLLACVDALLRQGHSDCRPVSLQLLQVLVTVQSLSAEPHVSHKALASVQRLCEVQGLGSATELYRQHMAQLLAWLSASVNAWSAFSPQRLQMHIVVVQSGPVIGEFVKQLMPLLNTCLQPERDQEMRMNVLTMLAKLLLDGGKTLDSQGLFREESEKFLVDVLLPNLVWRAGRTVAALRTSALSCLLALLHGGGVVPQQLLCLEERLSPQLLSSLDEDSPMGRLLACRCLSTLLRRVGSSLREEALNKIYPELVKRLDDSSEDVRGEALRALGLWLSSLGGNYDSELCASHLQFLFQQLLLHLDDPDGAVQNQVLGEEKLHHCIPPLKYRNLHNQSKWSDCMLRHVGGLNVSQFTLIGPQHRKID
;
A
#
# COMPACT_ATOMS: atom_id res chain seq x y z
N MET A 1 56.17 -12.51 -66.54
CA MET A 1 54.81 -12.47 -65.96
C MET A 1 53.78 -12.01 -67.02
N ALA A 2 53.75 -12.63 -68.21
CA ALA A 2 52.87 -12.21 -69.32
C ALA A 2 52.26 -13.38 -70.10
N THR A 3 52.15 -14.57 -69.49
CA THR A 3 51.74 -15.82 -70.19
C THR A 3 50.47 -16.47 -69.64
N THR A 4 49.86 -15.95 -68.58
CA THR A 4 48.65 -16.54 -67.98
C THR A 4 47.33 -15.99 -68.56
N THR A 5 47.31 -14.77 -69.08
CA THR A 5 46.08 -14.14 -69.62
C THR A 5 45.65 -14.66 -71.00
N SER A 6 46.55 -15.28 -71.78
CA SER A 6 46.21 -15.78 -73.13
C SER A 6 45.55 -17.18 -73.14
N LEU A 7 45.54 -17.89 -72.02
CA LEU A 7 44.99 -19.25 -71.90
C LEU A 7 43.52 -19.24 -71.44
N GLU A 8 43.08 -18.24 -70.70
CA GLU A 8 41.73 -18.18 -70.10
C GLU A 8 40.59 -18.13 -71.14
N PRO A 9 40.66 -17.34 -72.24
CA PRO A 9 39.62 -17.32 -73.27
C PRO A 9 39.51 -18.64 -74.06
N HIS A 10 40.61 -19.38 -74.13
CA HIS A 10 40.61 -20.71 -74.76
C HIS A 10 39.91 -21.73 -73.85
N VAL A 11 40.13 -21.66 -72.54
CA VAL A 11 39.52 -22.57 -71.56
C VAL A 11 38.01 -22.35 -71.48
N SER A 12 37.54 -21.10 -71.45
CA SER A 12 36.09 -20.79 -71.45
C SER A 12 35.41 -21.28 -72.72
N SER A 13 36.01 -21.05 -73.90
CA SER A 13 35.50 -21.52 -75.20
C SER A 13 35.41 -23.05 -75.26
N GLU A 14 36.41 -23.76 -74.75
CA GLU A 14 36.43 -25.21 -74.69
C GLU A 14 35.33 -25.77 -73.79
N VAL A 15 35.14 -25.17 -72.61
CA VAL A 15 34.05 -25.55 -71.68
C VAL A 15 32.69 -25.25 -72.32
N LEU A 16 32.49 -24.08 -72.94
CA LEU A 16 31.24 -23.76 -73.65
C LEU A 16 30.93 -24.73 -74.79
N ARG A 17 31.95 -25.15 -75.55
CA ARG A 17 31.79 -26.17 -76.59
C ARG A 17 31.36 -27.51 -75.99
N GLY A 18 31.92 -27.89 -74.85
CA GLY A 18 31.49 -29.08 -74.09
C GLY A 18 30.05 -28.98 -73.56
N LEU A 19 29.62 -27.77 -73.18
CA LEU A 19 28.28 -27.50 -72.66
C LEU A 19 27.20 -27.35 -73.74
N ALA A 20 27.57 -27.12 -75.00
CA ALA A 20 26.62 -26.85 -76.09
C ALA A 20 25.50 -27.89 -76.20
N ARG A 21 25.82 -29.19 -76.06
CA ARG A 21 24.81 -30.25 -76.06
C ARG A 21 23.87 -30.14 -74.87
N HIS A 22 24.40 -29.86 -73.68
CA HIS A 22 23.61 -29.73 -72.46
C HIS A 22 22.71 -28.49 -72.52
N LEU A 23 23.17 -27.38 -73.08
CA LEU A 23 22.36 -26.19 -73.33
C LEU A 23 21.16 -26.46 -74.23
N ASN A 24 21.34 -27.21 -75.32
CA ASN A 24 20.24 -27.63 -76.18
C ASN A 24 19.25 -28.52 -75.42
N CYS A 25 19.76 -29.42 -74.57
CA CYS A 25 18.94 -30.29 -73.74
C CYS A 25 18.05 -29.55 -72.72
N LEU A 26 18.31 -28.26 -72.40
CA LEU A 26 17.45 -27.46 -71.52
C LEU A 26 16.09 -27.12 -72.13
N GLY A 27 15.95 -27.15 -73.46
CA GLY A 27 14.69 -26.89 -74.17
C GLY A 27 13.84 -28.13 -74.46
N GLU A 28 14.33 -29.33 -74.11
CA GLU A 28 13.69 -30.61 -74.46
C GLU A 28 12.44 -30.89 -73.63
N ALA A 29 11.47 -31.61 -74.20
CA ALA A 29 10.21 -31.95 -73.51
C ALA A 29 10.42 -32.86 -72.28
N ASN A 30 11.46 -33.71 -72.29
CA ASN A 30 11.71 -34.69 -71.24
C ASN A 30 12.38 -34.07 -70.00
N LYS A 31 11.67 -34.12 -68.86
CA LYS A 31 12.16 -33.62 -67.56
C LYS A 31 13.49 -34.21 -67.11
N SER A 32 13.73 -35.51 -67.35
CA SER A 32 14.97 -36.19 -66.94
C SER A 32 16.18 -35.72 -67.77
N THR A 33 15.95 -35.33 -69.02
CA THR A 33 16.98 -34.79 -69.92
C THR A 33 17.37 -33.38 -69.48
N ARG A 34 16.39 -32.52 -69.20
CA ARG A 34 16.63 -31.16 -68.68
C ARG A 34 17.35 -31.18 -67.33
N LYS A 35 16.88 -32.00 -66.39
CA LYS A 35 17.52 -32.16 -65.07
C LYS A 35 19.00 -32.59 -65.20
N ARG A 36 19.28 -33.65 -65.95
CA ARG A 36 20.65 -34.13 -66.16
C ARG A 36 21.53 -33.08 -66.83
N ALA A 37 20.98 -32.30 -67.76
CA ALA A 37 21.70 -31.21 -68.40
C ALA A 37 22.10 -30.13 -67.40
N LEU A 38 21.20 -29.70 -66.51
CA LEU A 38 21.52 -28.75 -65.44
C LEU A 38 22.59 -29.30 -64.47
N GLU A 39 22.48 -30.56 -64.06
CA GLU A 39 23.48 -31.22 -63.19
C GLU A 39 24.85 -31.32 -63.86
N CYS A 40 24.89 -31.56 -65.18
CA CYS A 40 26.15 -31.57 -65.94
C CYS A 40 26.73 -30.16 -66.09
N ILE A 41 25.89 -29.15 -66.36
CA ILE A 41 26.33 -27.76 -66.41
C ILE A 41 26.98 -27.38 -65.07
N LYS A 42 26.31 -27.66 -63.95
CA LYS A 42 26.86 -27.41 -62.60
C LYS A 42 28.22 -28.06 -62.38
N ARG A 43 28.33 -29.35 -62.72
CA ARG A 43 29.56 -30.12 -62.56
C ARG A 43 30.74 -29.56 -63.37
N GLU A 44 30.47 -29.12 -64.59
CA GLU A 44 31.50 -28.65 -65.52
C GLU A 44 31.83 -27.16 -65.34
N THR A 45 31.04 -26.41 -64.56
CA THR A 45 31.26 -24.98 -64.30
C THR A 45 31.66 -24.71 -62.84
N VAL A 46 30.70 -24.47 -61.96
CA VAL A 46 30.90 -23.97 -60.59
C VAL A 46 31.48 -25.03 -59.64
N ASP A 47 31.19 -26.32 -59.86
CA ASP A 47 31.84 -27.40 -59.11
C ASP A 47 33.28 -27.66 -59.57
N LYS A 48 33.62 -27.18 -60.77
CA LYS A 48 34.95 -27.25 -61.35
C LYS A 48 35.72 -26.04 -60.84
N LYS A 49 36.91 -26.23 -60.26
CA LYS A 49 37.75 -25.16 -59.69
C LYS A 49 38.36 -24.26 -60.78
N LEU A 50 37.52 -23.60 -61.57
CA LEU A 50 37.88 -22.67 -62.64
C LEU A 50 38.26 -21.31 -62.06
N SER A 51 39.01 -20.50 -62.82
CA SER A 51 39.32 -19.13 -62.41
C SER A 51 38.06 -18.25 -62.49
N GLY A 52 38.01 -17.18 -61.69
CA GLY A 52 36.86 -16.25 -61.69
C GLY A 52 36.61 -15.61 -63.06
N VAL A 53 37.68 -15.32 -63.83
CA VAL A 53 37.57 -14.75 -65.19
C VAL A 53 36.91 -15.74 -66.15
N VAL A 54 37.29 -17.01 -66.10
CA VAL A 54 36.64 -18.07 -66.90
C VAL A 54 35.17 -18.22 -66.48
N LEU A 55 34.87 -18.19 -65.19
CA LEU A 55 33.48 -18.25 -64.69
C LEU A 55 32.65 -17.04 -65.12
N GLN A 56 33.22 -15.83 -65.25
CA GLN A 56 32.54 -14.64 -65.77
C GLN A 56 32.06 -14.88 -67.21
N GLU A 57 32.97 -15.31 -68.10
CA GLU A 57 32.63 -15.58 -69.50
C GLU A 57 31.59 -16.69 -69.65
N LEU A 58 31.71 -17.74 -68.84
CA LEU A 58 30.73 -18.82 -68.77
C LEU A 58 29.37 -18.30 -68.29
N PHE A 59 29.33 -17.50 -67.22
CA PHE A 59 28.09 -16.98 -66.68
C PHE A 59 27.37 -16.09 -67.69
N SER A 60 28.09 -15.20 -68.38
CA SER A 60 27.54 -14.34 -69.43
C SER A 60 26.85 -15.13 -70.55
N ALA A 61 27.40 -16.29 -70.95
CA ALA A 61 26.80 -17.16 -71.94
C ALA A 61 25.64 -18.01 -71.39
N LEU A 62 25.73 -18.44 -70.13
CA LEU A 62 24.78 -19.36 -69.50
C LEU A 62 23.57 -18.67 -68.84
N LEU A 63 23.67 -17.38 -68.53
CA LEU A 63 22.67 -16.64 -67.76
C LEU A 63 21.27 -16.73 -68.37
N LYS A 64 21.10 -16.36 -69.64
CA LYS A 64 19.78 -16.38 -70.31
C LYS A 64 19.16 -17.79 -70.36
N PRO A 65 19.89 -18.86 -70.73
CA PRO A 65 19.40 -20.24 -70.61
C PRO A 65 18.96 -20.60 -69.19
N LEU A 66 19.76 -20.27 -68.17
CA LEU A 66 19.46 -20.58 -66.77
C LEU A 66 18.23 -19.81 -66.26
N LEU A 67 18.09 -18.54 -66.63
CA LEU A 67 16.91 -17.72 -66.29
C LEU A 67 15.63 -18.32 -66.86
N LYS A 68 15.65 -18.88 -68.08
CA LYS A 68 14.49 -19.60 -68.63
C LYS A 68 14.12 -20.83 -67.80
N CYS A 69 15.11 -21.54 -67.25
CA CYS A 69 14.89 -22.70 -66.40
C CYS A 69 14.27 -22.35 -65.04
N LEU A 70 14.28 -21.07 -64.62
CA LEU A 70 13.51 -20.64 -63.46
C LEU A 70 12.01 -20.88 -63.67
N SER A 71 11.52 -20.90 -64.90
CA SER A 71 10.12 -21.19 -65.23
C SER A 71 9.88 -22.62 -65.75
N ASP A 72 10.82 -23.55 -65.50
CA ASP A 72 10.64 -24.96 -65.87
C ASP A 72 9.44 -25.56 -65.13
N PRO A 73 8.59 -26.39 -65.78
CA PRO A 73 7.49 -27.07 -65.09
C PRO A 73 7.97 -28.03 -63.98
N THR A 74 9.22 -28.50 -64.03
CA THR A 74 9.80 -29.40 -63.04
C THR A 74 10.51 -28.62 -61.92
N GLU A 75 10.02 -28.77 -60.70
CA GLU A 75 10.56 -28.12 -59.49
C GLU A 75 12.07 -28.34 -59.33
N ARG A 76 12.55 -29.58 -59.46
CA ARG A 76 13.98 -29.90 -59.35
C ARG A 76 14.84 -29.17 -60.39
N CYS A 77 14.32 -28.87 -61.58
CA CYS A 77 15.06 -28.08 -62.57
C CYS A 77 15.16 -26.62 -62.13
N ARG A 78 14.07 -26.04 -61.59
CA ARG A 78 14.07 -24.69 -61.04
C ARG A 78 15.04 -24.55 -59.87
N GLU A 79 15.05 -25.52 -58.97
CA GLU A 79 15.98 -25.60 -57.83
C GLU A 79 17.45 -25.55 -58.26
N ILE A 80 17.83 -26.41 -59.22
CA ILE A 80 19.21 -26.46 -59.72
C ILE A 80 19.56 -25.15 -60.44
N ALA A 81 18.62 -24.56 -61.18
CA ALA A 81 18.83 -23.27 -61.86
C ALA A 81 19.08 -22.13 -60.86
N ILE A 82 18.27 -22.01 -59.80
CA ILE A 82 18.47 -21.01 -58.73
C ILE A 82 19.84 -21.21 -58.06
N THR A 83 20.17 -22.46 -57.73
CA THR A 83 21.45 -22.81 -57.09
C THR A 83 22.63 -22.43 -57.98
N LEU A 84 22.58 -22.78 -59.27
CA LEU A 84 23.60 -22.45 -60.27
C LEU A 84 23.81 -20.96 -60.40
N ILE A 85 22.72 -20.19 -60.58
CA ILE A 85 22.81 -18.73 -60.71
C ILE A 85 23.42 -18.12 -59.44
N SER A 86 23.00 -18.58 -58.25
CA SER A 86 23.54 -18.14 -56.97
C SER A 86 25.04 -18.42 -56.83
N GLU A 87 25.49 -19.62 -57.23
CA GLU A 87 26.90 -20.01 -57.21
C GLU A 87 27.74 -19.18 -58.19
N PHE A 88 27.22 -18.88 -59.38
CA PHE A 88 27.88 -17.96 -60.31
C PHE A 88 27.99 -16.56 -59.71
N VAL A 89 26.88 -15.97 -59.25
CA VAL A 89 26.87 -14.62 -58.62
C VAL A 89 27.89 -14.53 -57.47
N ARG A 90 28.10 -15.62 -56.71
CA ARG A 90 29.08 -15.67 -55.63
C ARG A 90 30.54 -15.69 -56.10
N CYS A 91 30.82 -16.36 -57.22
CA CYS A 91 32.19 -16.70 -57.61
C CYS A 91 32.78 -15.81 -58.69
N VAL A 92 31.95 -15.11 -59.47
CA VAL A 92 32.41 -14.27 -60.58
C VAL A 92 32.94 -12.92 -60.07
N PRO A 93 33.96 -12.33 -60.74
CA PRO A 93 34.54 -11.05 -60.34
C PRO A 93 33.62 -9.85 -60.60
N GLU A 94 32.75 -9.92 -61.61
CA GLU A 94 31.85 -8.83 -62.02
C GLU A 94 30.38 -9.30 -62.04
N PRO A 95 29.79 -9.63 -60.88
CA PRO A 95 28.42 -10.13 -60.79
C PRO A 95 27.39 -9.11 -61.29
N GLN A 96 27.72 -7.81 -61.27
CA GLN A 96 26.88 -6.72 -61.75
C GLN A 96 26.51 -6.84 -63.24
N GLU A 97 27.31 -7.51 -64.07
CA GLU A 97 27.01 -7.70 -65.49
C GLU A 97 25.74 -8.54 -65.72
N SER A 98 25.33 -9.34 -64.73
CA SER A 98 24.14 -10.17 -64.81
C SER A 98 22.83 -9.41 -64.55
N LEU A 99 22.89 -8.26 -63.87
CA LEU A 99 21.72 -7.51 -63.40
C LEU A 99 20.72 -7.12 -64.50
N PRO A 100 21.12 -6.68 -65.71
CA PRO A 100 20.18 -6.31 -66.77
C PRO A 100 19.22 -7.43 -67.18
N TYR A 101 19.62 -8.68 -67.01
CA TYR A 101 18.78 -9.84 -67.32
C TYR A 101 18.21 -10.51 -66.08
N LEU A 102 18.98 -10.55 -64.99
CA LEU A 102 18.59 -11.18 -63.74
C LEU A 102 17.42 -10.43 -63.08
N MET A 103 17.54 -9.11 -62.88
CA MET A 103 16.55 -8.34 -62.11
C MET A 103 15.15 -8.35 -62.73
N PRO A 104 14.97 -8.10 -64.06
CA PRO A 104 13.64 -8.19 -64.66
C PRO A 104 13.02 -9.58 -64.57
N CYS A 105 13.85 -10.63 -64.71
CA CYS A 105 13.37 -12.02 -64.63
C CYS A 105 12.91 -12.38 -63.21
N LEU A 106 13.65 -11.97 -62.18
CA LEU A 106 13.25 -12.15 -60.80
C LEU A 106 12.01 -11.33 -60.45
N ALA A 107 11.91 -10.08 -60.92
CA ALA A 107 10.74 -9.24 -60.70
C ALA A 107 9.48 -9.84 -61.33
N GLN A 108 9.59 -10.37 -62.55
CA GLN A 108 8.47 -11.04 -63.21
C GLN A 108 8.03 -12.31 -62.46
N ARG A 109 8.96 -13.06 -61.88
CA ARG A 109 8.63 -14.35 -61.23
C ARG A 109 8.19 -14.19 -59.76
N PHE A 110 8.81 -13.27 -59.03
CA PHE A 110 8.69 -13.14 -57.57
C PHE A 110 8.13 -11.79 -57.12
N GLY A 111 7.96 -10.82 -58.03
CA GLY A 111 7.38 -9.49 -57.75
C GLY A 111 5.94 -9.31 -58.22
N GLU A 112 5.35 -10.28 -58.91
CA GLU A 112 3.95 -10.22 -59.35
C GLU A 112 2.95 -10.43 -58.20
N LYS A 113 1.71 -9.95 -58.37
CA LYS A 113 0.66 -10.10 -57.34
C LYS A 113 0.30 -11.56 -57.08
N GLU A 114 0.31 -12.39 -58.12
CA GLU A 114 0.04 -13.82 -58.03
C GLU A 114 1.35 -14.56 -57.75
N ILE A 115 1.29 -15.54 -56.83
CA ILE A 115 2.46 -16.37 -56.51
C ILE A 115 2.70 -17.34 -57.67
N LEU A 116 3.69 -17.04 -58.50
CA LEU A 116 4.04 -17.88 -59.67
C LEU A 116 4.93 -19.08 -59.32
N GLU A 117 5.72 -19.00 -58.24
CA GLU A 117 6.49 -20.14 -57.72
C GLU A 117 5.75 -20.81 -56.55
N PRO A 118 5.13 -21.99 -56.76
CA PRO A 118 4.37 -22.66 -55.71
C PRO A 118 5.26 -23.23 -54.58
N ALA A 119 6.49 -23.64 -54.88
CA ALA A 119 7.37 -24.28 -53.90
C ALA A 119 7.99 -23.25 -52.96
N GLU A 120 7.68 -23.34 -51.67
CA GLU A 120 8.14 -22.38 -50.66
C GLU A 120 9.66 -22.39 -50.45
N GLU A 121 10.29 -23.55 -50.53
CA GLU A 121 11.76 -23.70 -50.46
C GLU A 121 12.46 -23.02 -51.64
N LEU A 122 11.83 -23.01 -52.83
CA LEU A 122 12.38 -22.32 -54.00
C LEU A 122 12.16 -20.81 -53.92
N ARG A 123 11.05 -20.36 -53.34
CA ARG A 123 10.88 -18.93 -53.03
C ARG A 123 11.96 -18.48 -52.06
N LEU A 124 12.23 -19.25 -50.99
CA LEU A 124 13.31 -18.96 -50.05
C LEU A 124 14.66 -18.91 -50.78
N SER A 125 15.01 -19.95 -51.55
CA SER A 125 16.27 -20.01 -52.28
C SER A 125 16.45 -18.82 -53.24
N ALA A 126 15.37 -18.37 -53.88
CA ALA A 126 15.39 -17.20 -54.75
C ALA A 126 15.55 -15.88 -53.96
N THR A 127 14.94 -15.76 -52.78
CA THR A 127 15.17 -14.62 -51.89
C THR A 127 16.59 -14.60 -51.34
N GLU A 128 17.17 -15.75 -50.98
CA GLU A 128 18.59 -15.85 -50.58
C GLU A 128 19.54 -15.45 -51.72
N MET A 129 19.23 -15.86 -52.95
CA MET A 129 19.94 -15.40 -54.15
C MET A 129 19.82 -13.89 -54.34
N LEU A 130 18.64 -13.31 -54.08
CA LEU A 130 18.42 -11.87 -54.12
C LEU A 130 19.28 -11.16 -53.07
N THR A 131 19.28 -11.63 -51.82
CA THR A 131 20.12 -11.10 -50.74
C THR A 131 21.60 -11.15 -51.10
N LEU A 132 22.07 -12.29 -51.61
CA LEU A 132 23.45 -12.44 -52.06
C LEU A 132 23.79 -11.42 -53.17
N THR A 133 22.88 -11.24 -54.13
CA THR A 133 23.05 -10.25 -55.21
C THR A 133 23.20 -8.83 -54.64
N VAL A 134 22.44 -8.48 -53.60
CA VAL A 134 22.61 -7.21 -52.87
C VAL A 134 23.98 -7.10 -52.23
N GLU A 135 24.41 -8.14 -51.51
CA GLU A 135 25.69 -8.16 -50.79
C GLU A 135 26.89 -8.02 -51.73
N VAL A 136 26.86 -8.62 -52.93
CA VAL A 136 28.00 -8.60 -53.87
C VAL A 136 27.96 -7.45 -54.89
N CYS A 137 26.78 -6.96 -55.30
CA CYS A 137 26.68 -5.90 -56.30
C CYS A 137 26.59 -4.49 -55.69
N GLY A 138 26.14 -4.36 -54.45
CA GLY A 138 26.08 -3.09 -53.71
C GLY A 138 25.44 -1.94 -54.51
N LYS A 139 26.18 -0.84 -54.68
CA LYS A 139 25.70 0.38 -55.35
C LYS A 139 25.25 0.19 -56.80
N GLN A 140 25.72 -0.86 -57.49
CA GLN A 140 25.37 -1.15 -58.89
C GLN A 140 23.89 -1.54 -59.06
N LEU A 141 23.18 -1.83 -57.96
CA LEU A 141 21.74 -2.13 -57.97
C LEU A 141 20.84 -0.90 -58.06
N ALA A 142 21.37 0.33 -57.97
CA ALA A 142 20.56 1.54 -58.03
C ALA A 142 19.59 1.62 -59.22
N PRO A 143 19.96 1.22 -60.46
CA PRO A 143 19.04 1.24 -61.60
C PRO A 143 17.87 0.25 -61.50
N TYR A 144 17.99 -0.76 -60.62
CA TYR A 144 17.04 -1.85 -60.46
C TYR A 144 16.23 -1.75 -59.16
N LEU A 145 16.27 -0.60 -58.49
CA LEU A 145 15.62 -0.41 -57.20
C LEU A 145 14.11 -0.73 -57.27
N ASN A 146 13.44 -0.37 -58.35
CA ASN A 146 11.99 -0.61 -58.49
C ASN A 146 11.67 -2.11 -58.53
N GLU A 147 12.44 -2.88 -59.29
CA GLU A 147 12.35 -4.34 -59.38
C GLU A 147 12.58 -4.99 -58.01
N MET A 148 13.65 -4.58 -57.31
CA MET A 148 13.98 -5.06 -55.98
C MET A 148 12.85 -4.80 -54.99
N ILE A 149 12.33 -3.58 -54.96
CA ILE A 149 11.24 -3.18 -54.07
C ILE A 149 9.97 -3.96 -54.39
N ASN A 150 9.65 -4.17 -55.67
CA ASN A 150 8.47 -4.94 -56.07
C ASN A 150 8.55 -6.41 -55.55
N ILE A 151 9.72 -7.05 -55.68
CA ILE A 151 9.95 -8.39 -55.12
C ILE A 151 9.80 -8.38 -53.59
N LEU A 152 10.42 -7.41 -52.91
CA LEU A 152 10.35 -7.30 -51.45
C LEU A 152 8.93 -7.06 -50.94
N GLN A 153 8.11 -6.27 -51.63
CA GLN A 153 6.71 -6.05 -51.27
C GLN A 153 5.89 -7.34 -51.25
N ARG A 154 6.20 -8.31 -52.12
CA ARG A 154 5.53 -9.62 -52.15
C ARG A 154 6.09 -10.56 -51.09
N THR A 155 7.42 -10.64 -51.01
CA THR A 155 8.13 -11.63 -50.20
C THR A 155 8.11 -11.31 -48.69
N LEU A 156 7.99 -10.03 -48.30
CA LEU A 156 7.80 -9.63 -46.89
C LEU A 156 6.47 -10.10 -46.28
N VAL A 157 5.48 -10.43 -47.12
CA VAL A 157 4.17 -10.96 -46.71
C VAL A 157 3.95 -12.40 -47.20
N ASP A 158 5.01 -13.08 -47.64
CA ASP A 158 4.94 -14.47 -48.14
C ASP A 158 4.34 -15.41 -47.09
N PRO A 159 3.54 -16.43 -47.43
CA PRO A 159 3.03 -17.37 -46.45
C PRO A 159 4.13 -18.13 -45.67
N PHE A 160 5.32 -18.32 -46.26
CA PHE A 160 6.40 -19.08 -45.64
C PHE A 160 7.28 -18.22 -44.72
N PRO A 161 7.41 -18.55 -43.42
CA PRO A 161 8.11 -17.71 -42.45
C PRO A 161 9.58 -17.41 -42.76
N ASP A 162 10.31 -18.36 -43.35
CA ASP A 162 11.73 -18.15 -43.65
C ASP A 162 11.94 -17.21 -44.84
N VAL A 163 11.03 -17.19 -45.82
CA VAL A 163 11.02 -16.17 -46.89
C VAL A 163 10.86 -14.78 -46.29
N LYS A 164 9.95 -14.60 -45.33
CA LYS A 164 9.77 -13.30 -44.66
C LYS A 164 11.05 -12.83 -43.97
N ARG A 165 11.74 -13.74 -43.28
CA ARG A 165 13.00 -13.43 -42.56
C ARG A 165 14.11 -13.04 -43.52
N GLU A 166 14.30 -13.82 -44.59
CA GLU A 166 15.32 -13.52 -45.59
C GLU A 166 14.98 -12.23 -46.34
N SER A 167 13.69 -11.95 -46.58
CA SER A 167 13.24 -10.69 -47.21
C SER A 167 13.51 -9.48 -46.31
N CYS A 168 13.34 -9.61 -45.00
CA CYS A 168 13.71 -8.58 -44.03
C CYS A 168 15.22 -8.32 -44.07
N LYS A 169 16.04 -9.38 -44.05
CA LYS A 169 17.50 -9.28 -44.18
C LYS A 169 17.90 -8.60 -45.50
N CYS A 170 17.31 -9.01 -46.62
CA CYS A 170 17.54 -8.41 -47.93
C CYS A 170 17.17 -6.92 -47.94
N THR A 171 16.08 -6.54 -47.28
CA THR A 171 15.62 -5.14 -47.17
C THR A 171 16.64 -4.29 -46.40
N VAL A 172 17.14 -4.79 -45.26
CA VAL A 172 18.19 -4.11 -44.48
C VAL A 172 19.47 -3.95 -45.33
N ASN A 173 19.92 -5.02 -45.97
CA ASN A 173 21.11 -4.99 -46.83
C ASN A 173 20.94 -4.00 -48.00
N LEU A 174 19.75 -3.94 -48.62
CA LEU A 174 19.48 -3.05 -49.73
C LEU A 174 19.49 -1.58 -49.29
N ALA A 175 18.85 -1.28 -48.15
CA ALA A 175 18.84 0.06 -47.58
C ALA A 175 20.27 0.57 -47.27
N ASN A 176 21.09 -0.29 -46.67
CA ASN A 176 22.50 0.00 -46.36
C ASN A 176 23.38 0.14 -47.60
N SER A 177 23.06 -0.61 -48.67
CA SER A 177 23.85 -0.59 -49.92
C SER A 177 23.51 0.62 -50.81
N LEU A 178 22.29 1.16 -50.72
CA LEU A 178 21.77 2.23 -51.57
C LEU A 178 21.25 3.46 -50.79
N PRO A 179 21.99 4.04 -49.84
CA PRO A 179 21.48 5.11 -48.97
C PRO A 179 21.05 6.37 -49.75
N GLU A 180 21.66 6.65 -50.90
CA GLU A 180 21.35 7.81 -51.74
C GLU A 180 20.07 7.65 -52.57
N HIS A 181 19.59 6.42 -52.80
CA HIS A 181 18.44 6.15 -53.68
C HIS A 181 17.27 5.48 -52.96
N PHE A 182 17.53 4.72 -51.90
CA PHE A 182 16.51 3.91 -51.22
C PHE A 182 15.30 4.74 -50.74
N HIS A 183 15.54 5.97 -50.29
CA HIS A 183 14.50 6.90 -49.85
C HIS A 183 13.40 7.17 -50.89
N MET A 184 13.67 6.96 -52.19
CA MET A 184 12.70 7.14 -53.27
C MET A 184 11.56 6.11 -53.24
N GLN A 185 11.79 4.94 -52.65
CA GLN A 185 10.84 3.82 -52.63
C GLN A 185 10.60 3.23 -51.23
N ALA A 186 11.36 3.63 -50.21
CA ALA A 186 11.32 3.09 -48.85
C ALA A 186 9.90 3.01 -48.25
N GLU A 187 9.09 4.06 -48.41
CA GLU A 187 7.72 4.15 -47.88
C GLU A 187 6.83 2.99 -48.33
N SER A 188 7.06 2.48 -49.54
CA SER A 188 6.26 1.39 -50.13
C SER A 188 6.45 0.05 -49.41
N LEU A 189 7.48 -0.10 -48.58
CA LEU A 189 7.77 -1.30 -47.78
C LEU A 189 7.16 -1.25 -46.38
N VAL A 190 6.75 -0.07 -45.89
CA VAL A 190 6.21 0.10 -44.53
C VAL A 190 4.97 -0.75 -44.32
N LYS A 191 4.00 -0.67 -45.22
CA LYS A 191 2.74 -1.43 -45.10
C LYS A 191 2.97 -2.96 -45.09
N PRO A 192 3.73 -3.57 -46.02
CA PRO A 192 4.09 -4.99 -45.94
C PRO A 192 4.76 -5.39 -44.62
N LEU A 193 5.69 -4.57 -44.11
CA LEU A 193 6.35 -4.84 -42.83
C LEU A 193 5.35 -4.81 -41.66
N MET A 194 4.48 -3.81 -41.59
CA MET A 194 3.49 -3.70 -40.51
C MET A 194 2.44 -4.82 -40.56
N GLN A 195 2.15 -5.40 -41.73
CA GLN A 195 1.31 -6.60 -41.84
C GLN A 195 1.98 -7.84 -41.21
N THR A 196 3.31 -7.89 -41.17
CA THR A 196 4.09 -9.03 -40.69
C THR A 196 4.60 -8.87 -39.25
N ILE A 197 4.59 -7.66 -38.68
CA ILE A 197 5.17 -7.38 -37.35
C ILE A 197 4.50 -8.13 -36.18
N ALA A 198 3.27 -8.62 -36.36
CA ALA A 198 2.52 -9.40 -35.39
C ALA A 198 2.52 -10.91 -35.68
N HIS A 199 3.47 -11.40 -36.48
CA HIS A 199 3.57 -12.81 -36.83
C HIS A 199 3.73 -13.73 -35.60
N GLN A 200 3.23 -14.98 -35.68
CA GLN A 200 3.30 -15.95 -34.58
C GLN A 200 4.73 -16.29 -34.13
N HIS A 201 5.69 -16.37 -35.06
CA HIS A 201 7.09 -16.69 -34.76
C HIS A 201 7.88 -15.45 -34.36
N SER A 202 8.48 -15.46 -33.17
CA SER A 202 9.26 -14.34 -32.62
C SER A 202 10.46 -13.94 -33.49
N LYS A 203 11.16 -14.91 -34.12
CA LYS A 203 12.27 -14.63 -35.04
C LYS A 203 11.84 -13.79 -36.25
N VAL A 204 10.62 -14.01 -36.76
CA VAL A 204 10.06 -13.21 -37.86
C VAL A 204 9.77 -11.79 -37.35
N ARG A 205 9.13 -11.66 -36.18
CA ARG A 205 8.84 -10.34 -35.59
C ARG A 205 10.11 -9.52 -35.38
N ALA A 206 11.17 -10.13 -34.85
CA ALA A 206 12.46 -9.46 -34.67
C ALA A 206 13.05 -8.97 -36.00
N SER A 207 13.11 -9.83 -37.04
CA SER A 207 13.60 -9.43 -38.36
C SER A 207 12.77 -8.32 -39.01
N VAL A 208 11.44 -8.33 -38.82
CA VAL A 208 10.56 -7.25 -39.33
C VAL A 208 10.84 -5.93 -38.63
N ILE A 209 11.10 -5.94 -37.32
CA ILE A 209 11.44 -4.74 -36.55
C ILE A 209 12.76 -4.15 -37.04
N GLU A 210 13.78 -4.99 -37.23
CA GLU A 210 15.08 -4.57 -37.78
C GLU A 210 14.93 -3.98 -39.20
N ALA A 211 14.16 -4.65 -40.07
CA ALA A 211 13.89 -4.15 -41.42
C ALA A 211 13.09 -2.85 -41.43
N ALA A 212 12.06 -2.71 -40.58
CA ALA A 212 11.33 -1.47 -40.41
C ALA A 212 12.24 -0.34 -39.89
N GLY A 213 13.15 -0.67 -38.98
CA GLY A 213 14.22 0.22 -38.51
C GLY A 213 15.03 0.83 -39.65
N ALA A 214 15.62 -0.04 -40.48
CA ALA A 214 16.40 0.37 -41.64
C ALA A 214 15.57 1.14 -42.68
N VAL A 215 14.32 0.72 -42.93
CA VAL A 215 13.43 1.38 -43.89
C VAL A 215 13.14 2.83 -43.50
N ILE A 216 12.89 3.09 -42.21
CA ILE A 216 12.65 4.44 -41.72
C ILE A 216 13.94 5.26 -41.70
N LEU A 217 15.06 4.67 -41.26
CA LEU A 217 16.35 5.36 -41.15
C LEU A 217 16.84 5.87 -42.51
N HIS A 218 16.74 5.03 -43.55
CA HIS A 218 17.14 5.35 -44.93
C HIS A 218 15.99 5.88 -45.79
N GLY A 219 14.82 6.11 -45.19
CA GLY A 219 13.63 6.65 -45.84
C GLY A 219 13.58 8.17 -45.81
N THR A 220 12.38 8.73 -46.06
CA THR A 220 12.13 10.17 -45.93
C THR A 220 11.81 10.60 -44.49
N GLY A 221 11.67 9.65 -43.56
CA GLY A 221 11.29 9.90 -42.16
C GLY A 221 9.80 10.24 -41.94
N LYS A 222 8.97 10.26 -42.99
CA LYS A 222 7.54 10.62 -42.88
C LYS A 222 6.69 9.56 -42.17
N ASN A 223 7.05 8.28 -42.31
CA ASN A 223 6.28 7.15 -41.80
C ASN A 223 6.73 6.69 -40.39
N VAL A 224 7.50 7.51 -39.67
CA VAL A 224 7.92 7.19 -38.28
C VAL A 224 6.68 6.89 -37.42
N ASP A 225 5.66 7.75 -37.49
CA ASP A 225 4.42 7.58 -36.72
C ASP A 225 3.63 6.33 -37.10
N ASP A 226 3.67 5.90 -38.36
CA ASP A 226 3.01 4.68 -38.82
C ASP A 226 3.63 3.44 -38.18
N VAL A 227 4.93 3.47 -37.86
CA VAL A 227 5.68 2.34 -37.30
C VAL A 227 5.72 2.38 -35.76
N LEU A 228 5.74 3.58 -35.16
CA LEU A 228 5.93 3.75 -33.71
C LEU A 228 4.90 3.01 -32.85
N SER A 229 3.62 3.05 -33.23
CA SER A 229 2.57 2.38 -32.48
C SER A 229 2.77 0.85 -32.42
N HIS A 230 3.28 0.27 -33.50
CA HIS A 230 3.60 -1.16 -33.55
C HIS A 230 4.84 -1.50 -32.73
N LEU A 231 5.89 -0.66 -32.76
CA LEU A 231 7.07 -0.86 -31.91
C LEU A 231 6.73 -0.76 -30.42
N ALA A 232 5.88 0.20 -30.02
CA ALA A 232 5.40 0.33 -28.65
C ALA A 232 4.70 -0.94 -28.17
N GLN A 233 3.85 -1.55 -29.01
CA GLN A 233 3.20 -2.83 -28.69
C GLN A 233 4.20 -4.00 -28.57
N ARG A 234 5.37 -3.92 -29.22
CA ARG A 234 6.43 -4.94 -29.16
C ARG A 234 7.36 -4.79 -27.95
N LEU A 235 7.28 -3.70 -27.19
CA LEU A 235 7.89 -3.63 -25.85
C LEU A 235 7.24 -4.59 -24.85
N PHE A 236 6.02 -5.05 -25.12
CA PHE A 236 5.29 -6.03 -24.30
C PHE A 236 5.37 -7.46 -24.86
N ASP A 237 6.22 -7.71 -25.86
CA ASP A 237 6.34 -9.04 -26.46
C ASP A 237 6.96 -10.04 -25.46
N ASP A 238 6.40 -11.24 -25.36
CA ASP A 238 6.90 -12.29 -24.47
C ASP A 238 8.36 -12.68 -24.80
N SER A 239 8.75 -12.56 -26.08
CA SER A 239 10.10 -12.91 -26.53
C SER A 239 11.11 -11.79 -26.23
N PRO A 240 12.16 -12.05 -25.42
CA PRO A 240 13.22 -11.09 -25.20
C PRO A 240 13.91 -10.61 -26.48
N GLN A 241 14.04 -11.50 -27.48
CA GLN A 241 14.67 -11.16 -28.76
C GLN A 241 13.90 -10.05 -29.51
N VAL A 242 12.57 -10.04 -29.38
CA VAL A 242 11.73 -9.03 -30.03
C VAL A 242 11.86 -7.70 -29.31
N ARG A 243 11.81 -7.69 -27.97
CA ARG A 243 12.02 -6.47 -27.16
C ARG A 243 13.42 -5.88 -27.35
N LYS A 244 14.43 -6.75 -27.47
CA LYS A 244 15.81 -6.36 -27.82
C LYS A 244 15.87 -5.68 -29.19
N ALA A 245 15.21 -6.24 -30.22
CA ALA A 245 15.16 -5.63 -31.54
C ALA A 245 14.52 -4.22 -31.53
N VAL A 246 13.43 -4.03 -30.77
CA VAL A 246 12.83 -2.70 -30.57
C VAL A 246 13.83 -1.74 -29.93
N THR A 247 14.51 -2.18 -28.87
CA THR A 247 15.50 -1.37 -28.15
C THR A 247 16.62 -0.89 -29.08
N VAL A 248 17.18 -1.80 -29.89
CA VAL A 248 18.21 -1.47 -30.89
C VAL A 248 17.71 -0.46 -31.90
N VAL A 249 16.55 -0.71 -32.52
CA VAL A 249 16.01 0.16 -33.58
C VAL A 249 15.67 1.55 -33.05
N VAL A 250 15.04 1.66 -31.87
CA VAL A 250 14.70 2.96 -31.29
C VAL A 250 15.97 3.71 -30.86
N GLY A 251 16.97 3.02 -30.29
CA GLY A 251 18.25 3.63 -29.96
C GLY A 251 18.98 4.15 -31.19
N ASP A 252 19.02 3.36 -32.27
CA ASP A 252 19.60 3.78 -33.54
C ASP A 252 18.87 4.99 -34.15
N TRP A 253 17.54 5.03 -34.09
CA TRP A 253 16.78 6.20 -34.51
C TRP A 253 17.07 7.44 -33.65
N LEU A 254 17.27 7.27 -32.34
CA LEU A 254 17.66 8.37 -31.45
C LEU A 254 19.07 8.90 -31.71
N LEU A 255 19.96 8.11 -32.34
CA LEU A 255 21.32 8.51 -32.70
C LEU A 255 21.39 9.08 -34.13
N ASN A 256 20.79 8.36 -35.07
CA ASN A 256 21.12 8.46 -36.50
C ASN A 256 19.97 8.94 -37.39
N LEU A 257 18.72 9.00 -36.90
CA LEU A 257 17.61 9.51 -37.72
C LEU A 257 17.81 10.99 -38.05
N ARG A 258 17.66 11.36 -39.33
CA ARG A 258 17.95 12.71 -39.84
C ARG A 258 17.18 13.83 -39.12
N ASP A 259 15.90 13.61 -38.81
CA ASP A 259 15.05 14.55 -38.06
C ASP A 259 14.70 14.02 -36.66
N ARG A 260 15.65 13.36 -35.99
CA ARG A 260 15.42 12.77 -34.66
C ARG A 260 14.88 13.75 -33.62
N TYR A 261 15.24 15.04 -33.71
CA TYR A 261 14.82 16.08 -32.76
C TYR A 261 13.29 16.23 -32.70
N SER A 262 12.62 16.15 -33.85
CA SER A 262 11.16 16.21 -33.94
C SER A 262 10.47 15.03 -33.25
N TYR A 263 11.17 13.90 -33.11
CA TYR A 263 10.64 12.64 -32.58
C TYR A 263 11.16 12.26 -31.19
N PHE A 264 12.05 13.04 -30.56
CA PHE A 264 12.59 12.71 -29.23
C PHE A 264 11.51 12.42 -28.20
N HIS A 265 10.44 13.23 -28.13
CA HIS A 265 9.32 13.01 -27.22
C HIS A 265 8.55 11.69 -27.44
N LYS A 266 8.65 11.07 -28.62
CA LYS A 266 8.02 9.78 -28.95
C LYS A 266 8.99 8.61 -28.79
N LEU A 267 10.26 8.81 -29.13
CA LEU A 267 11.29 7.76 -29.10
C LEU A 267 11.88 7.54 -27.70
N THR A 268 12.12 8.62 -26.96
CA THR A 268 12.68 8.57 -25.59
C THR A 268 11.89 7.62 -24.67
N PRO A 269 10.55 7.69 -24.54
CA PRO A 269 9.83 6.78 -23.67
C PRO A 269 9.93 5.31 -24.10
N LEU A 270 10.10 5.02 -25.41
CA LEU A 270 10.26 3.65 -25.90
C LEU A 270 11.62 3.07 -25.50
N LEU A 271 12.71 3.82 -25.63
CA LEU A 271 14.04 3.37 -25.20
C LEU A 271 14.12 3.26 -23.67
N LEU A 272 13.63 4.28 -22.95
CA LEU A 272 13.68 4.31 -21.48
C LEU A 272 12.85 3.19 -20.83
N SER A 273 11.81 2.69 -21.50
CA SER A 273 11.08 1.51 -21.04
C SER A 273 11.95 0.24 -21.01
N GLY A 274 13.02 0.18 -21.81
CA GLY A 274 14.00 -0.90 -21.81
C GLY A 274 14.87 -0.94 -20.55
N LEU A 275 15.02 0.19 -19.83
CA LEU A 275 15.79 0.24 -18.57
C LEU A 275 15.16 -0.56 -17.44
N THR A 276 13.86 -0.87 -17.55
CA THR A 276 13.12 -1.68 -16.57
C THR A 276 12.71 -3.04 -17.14
N ASP A 277 13.35 -3.49 -18.22
CA ASP A 277 13.13 -4.85 -18.75
C ASP A 277 13.55 -5.91 -17.72
N GLU A 278 12.90 -7.06 -17.75
CA GLU A 278 13.19 -8.17 -16.85
C GLU A 278 14.55 -8.80 -17.18
N ILE A 279 14.97 -8.76 -18.45
CA ILE A 279 16.22 -9.34 -18.94
C ILE A 279 17.37 -8.34 -18.76
N PRO A 280 18.42 -8.69 -17.97
CA PRO A 280 19.56 -7.79 -17.71
C PRO A 280 20.27 -7.30 -18.98
N GLU A 281 20.41 -8.17 -19.99
CA GLU A 281 21.04 -7.83 -21.26
C GLU A 281 20.31 -6.66 -21.97
N ILE A 282 18.98 -6.65 -21.94
CA ILE A 282 18.18 -5.58 -22.56
C ILE A 282 18.31 -4.29 -21.74
N ARG A 283 18.32 -4.36 -20.41
CA ARG A 283 18.54 -3.19 -19.55
C ARG A 283 19.89 -2.54 -19.80
N LEU A 284 20.95 -3.34 -19.87
CA LEU A 284 22.31 -2.85 -20.13
C LEU A 284 22.43 -2.25 -21.54
N LEU A 285 21.83 -2.89 -22.55
CA LEU A 285 21.80 -2.36 -23.90
C LEU A 285 21.05 -1.03 -23.99
N ALA A 286 19.87 -0.92 -23.34
CA ALA A 286 19.10 0.32 -23.30
C ALA A 286 19.88 1.43 -22.58
N ALA A 287 20.59 1.11 -21.50
CA ALA A 287 21.43 2.05 -20.76
C ALA A 287 22.61 2.57 -21.60
N ASP A 288 23.33 1.68 -22.28
CA ASP A 288 24.45 2.03 -23.16
C ASP A 288 23.99 2.91 -24.34
N LEU A 289 22.92 2.52 -25.04
CA LEU A 289 22.34 3.32 -26.11
C LEU A 289 21.87 4.68 -25.60
N TRP A 290 21.24 4.74 -24.43
CA TRP A 290 20.77 6.00 -23.86
C TRP A 290 21.92 6.92 -23.46
N GLN A 291 23.00 6.37 -22.91
CA GLN A 291 24.23 7.12 -22.63
C GLN A 291 24.84 7.71 -23.90
N GLN A 292 24.90 6.93 -24.98
CA GLN A 292 25.39 7.40 -26.28
C GLN A 292 24.50 8.53 -26.84
N VAL A 293 23.17 8.37 -26.76
CA VAL A 293 22.20 9.39 -27.19
C VAL A 293 22.39 10.70 -26.41
N GLY A 294 22.55 10.61 -25.09
CA GLY A 294 22.83 11.78 -24.26
C GLY A 294 24.14 12.46 -24.61
N ALA A 295 25.22 11.68 -24.77
CA ALA A 295 26.54 12.21 -25.11
C ALA A 295 26.56 12.88 -26.50
N GLN A 296 25.88 12.27 -27.49
CA GLN A 296 25.75 12.86 -28.82
C GLN A 296 24.97 14.18 -28.75
N TRP A 297 23.82 14.19 -28.07
CA TRP A 297 23.02 15.39 -27.93
C TRP A 297 23.77 16.50 -27.19
N GLU A 298 24.50 16.16 -26.12
CA GLU A 298 25.32 17.11 -25.39
C GLU A 298 26.38 17.77 -26.29
N LYS A 299 27.09 16.98 -27.10
CA LYS A 299 28.06 17.47 -28.07
C LYS A 299 27.43 18.37 -29.15
N GLU A 300 26.22 18.05 -29.59
CA GLU A 300 25.51 18.82 -30.62
C GLU A 300 24.92 20.13 -30.11
N ASN A 301 24.77 20.29 -28.79
CA ASN A 301 24.18 21.48 -28.16
C ASN A 301 25.14 22.11 -27.13
N GLU A 302 26.46 21.94 -27.30
CA GLU A 302 27.48 22.38 -26.34
C GLU A 302 27.39 23.89 -26.04
N ASP A 303 27.13 24.71 -27.07
CA ASP A 303 26.99 26.17 -26.93
C ASP A 303 25.81 26.55 -26.01
N ASP A 304 24.70 25.82 -26.06
CA ASP A 304 23.53 26.02 -25.19
C ASP A 304 23.77 25.52 -23.74
N LEU A 305 24.74 24.64 -23.55
CA LEU A 305 25.00 23.93 -22.30
C LEU A 305 26.24 24.42 -21.55
N LYS A 306 26.97 25.39 -22.11
CA LYS A 306 28.25 25.87 -21.57
C LYS A 306 28.22 26.14 -20.07
N ASP A 307 27.23 26.91 -19.60
CA ASP A 307 27.07 27.24 -18.18
C ASP A 307 26.65 26.03 -17.32
N LYS A 308 26.05 24.99 -17.90
CA LYS A 308 25.61 23.79 -17.16
C LYS A 308 26.71 22.74 -17.03
N LEU A 309 27.58 22.63 -18.04
CA LEU A 309 28.71 21.71 -18.07
C LEU A 309 29.71 22.00 -16.94
N ASP A 310 29.84 23.25 -16.51
CA ASP A 310 30.76 23.64 -15.44
C ASP A 310 30.26 23.33 -14.02
N PHE A 311 28.93 23.24 -13.80
CA PHE A 311 28.35 23.20 -12.44
C PHE A 311 27.43 22.01 -12.14
N LEU A 312 26.88 21.31 -13.14
CA LEU A 312 25.83 20.29 -12.93
C LEU A 312 26.29 18.84 -13.11
N LEU A 313 27.60 18.58 -13.14
CA LEU A 313 28.16 17.23 -13.35
C LEU A 313 28.05 16.33 -12.12
N SER A 314 28.24 16.90 -10.92
CA SER A 314 28.17 16.11 -9.68
C SER A 314 26.73 15.84 -9.25
N PRO A 315 26.39 14.61 -8.81
CA PRO A 315 25.09 14.33 -8.23
C PRO A 315 24.78 15.25 -7.05
N PRO A 316 23.51 15.66 -6.86
CA PRO A 316 23.13 16.41 -5.67
C PRO A 316 23.41 15.56 -4.41
N PRO A 317 23.71 16.19 -3.24
CA PRO A 317 24.07 15.47 -2.02
C PRO A 317 23.04 14.43 -1.54
N PHE A 318 21.79 14.60 -1.97
CA PHE A 318 20.65 13.77 -1.60
C PHE A 318 20.17 12.86 -2.75
N TYR A 319 21.00 12.65 -3.78
CA TYR A 319 20.68 11.70 -4.84
C TYR A 319 20.48 10.28 -4.27
N PRO A 320 19.53 9.47 -4.81
CA PRO A 320 19.28 8.13 -4.31
C PRO A 320 20.55 7.24 -4.28
N ALA A 321 20.81 6.60 -3.14
CA ALA A 321 21.98 5.76 -2.95
C ALA A 321 21.96 4.51 -3.87
N GLY A 322 23.09 4.20 -4.48
CA GLY A 322 23.24 3.03 -5.35
C GLY A 322 22.58 3.18 -6.74
N VAL A 323 22.10 4.37 -7.08
CA VAL A 323 21.52 4.67 -8.39
C VAL A 323 22.50 5.51 -9.19
N GLU A 324 22.83 5.07 -10.40
CA GLU A 324 23.67 5.83 -11.32
C GLU A 324 22.91 7.05 -11.85
N ARG A 325 23.56 8.21 -11.79
CA ARG A 325 22.95 9.46 -12.26
C ARG A 325 23.10 9.56 -13.79
N PRO A 326 22.02 9.78 -14.55
CA PRO A 326 22.11 9.96 -15.99
C PRO A 326 22.97 11.18 -16.36
N GLY A 327 23.69 11.07 -17.48
CA GLY A 327 24.49 12.16 -18.05
C GLY A 327 23.67 13.42 -18.34
N LEU A 328 24.32 14.58 -18.46
CA LEU A 328 23.65 15.87 -18.62
C LEU A 328 22.76 15.88 -19.87
N GLY A 329 23.26 15.43 -21.03
CA GLY A 329 22.44 15.35 -22.24
C GLY A 329 21.18 14.48 -22.10
N CYS A 330 21.26 13.34 -21.41
CA CYS A 330 20.10 12.49 -21.11
C CYS A 330 19.04 13.23 -20.27
N ARG A 331 19.49 13.94 -19.22
CA ARG A 331 18.60 14.69 -18.32
C ARG A 331 17.92 15.85 -19.05
N GLU A 332 18.67 16.61 -19.85
CA GLU A 332 18.14 17.71 -20.65
C GLU A 332 17.12 17.25 -21.69
N LEU A 333 17.38 16.12 -22.37
CA LEU A 333 16.44 15.52 -23.31
C LEU A 333 15.10 15.18 -22.64
N VAL A 334 15.12 14.55 -21.46
CA VAL A 334 13.87 14.26 -20.73
C VAL A 334 13.20 15.55 -20.26
N ALA A 335 13.94 16.47 -19.65
CA ALA A 335 13.41 17.72 -19.12
C ALA A 335 12.71 18.57 -20.21
N ARG A 336 13.31 18.71 -21.39
CA ARG A 336 12.74 19.47 -22.51
C ARG A 336 11.46 18.85 -23.08
N ASN A 337 11.29 17.53 -22.95
CA ASN A 337 10.14 16.80 -23.48
C ASN A 337 9.07 16.48 -22.42
N LEU A 338 9.32 16.77 -21.15
CA LEU A 338 8.48 16.36 -20.03
C LEU A 338 7.03 16.86 -20.15
N TYR A 339 6.83 18.07 -20.70
CA TYR A 339 5.51 18.65 -20.94
C TYR A 339 4.61 17.84 -21.90
N ARG A 340 5.20 17.09 -22.85
CA ARG A 340 4.48 16.15 -23.73
C ARG A 340 4.36 14.77 -23.12
N LEU A 341 5.36 14.36 -22.35
CA LEU A 341 5.42 13.03 -21.74
C LEU A 341 4.41 12.88 -20.60
N VAL A 342 4.29 13.85 -19.68
CA VAL A 342 3.40 13.74 -18.51
C VAL A 342 1.93 13.48 -18.90
N PRO A 343 1.33 14.20 -19.88
CA PRO A 343 -0.01 13.87 -20.37
C PRO A 343 -0.14 12.48 -20.98
N ALA A 344 0.90 11.98 -21.67
CA ALA A 344 0.91 10.63 -22.23
C ALA A 344 0.94 9.56 -21.12
N ILE A 345 1.85 9.69 -20.15
CA ILE A 345 1.91 8.84 -18.96
C ILE A 345 0.56 8.84 -18.22
N GLY A 346 -0.09 10.00 -18.09
CA GLY A 346 -1.40 10.09 -17.44
C GLY A 346 -2.51 9.30 -18.14
N ARG A 347 -2.48 9.23 -19.48
CA ARG A 347 -3.39 8.39 -20.27
C ARG A 347 -3.07 6.91 -20.08
N ASP A 348 -1.81 6.53 -20.20
CA ASP A 348 -1.37 5.13 -20.17
C ASP A 348 -1.48 4.51 -18.76
N LEU A 349 -1.31 5.30 -17.69
CA LEU A 349 -1.61 4.88 -16.32
C LEU A 349 -3.09 4.73 -16.02
N SER A 350 -3.96 5.24 -16.89
CA SER A 350 -5.41 5.05 -16.79
C SER A 350 -5.92 4.01 -17.79
N ASP A 351 -5.02 3.31 -18.49
CA ASP A 351 -5.37 2.31 -19.50
C ASP A 351 -6.03 1.08 -18.86
N TRP A 352 -6.96 0.45 -19.57
CA TRP A 352 -7.67 -0.73 -19.09
C TRP A 352 -6.73 -1.95 -18.97
N LEU A 353 -5.66 -2.01 -19.77
CA LEU A 353 -4.65 -3.05 -19.73
C LEU A 353 -3.70 -2.86 -18.54
N VAL A 354 -3.68 -3.86 -17.64
CA VAL A 354 -2.78 -3.90 -16.47
C VAL A 354 -1.31 -3.78 -16.87
N ALA A 355 -0.88 -4.52 -17.89
CA ALA A 355 0.50 -4.51 -18.34
C ALA A 355 0.98 -3.10 -18.74
N THR A 356 0.14 -2.35 -19.46
CA THR A 356 0.39 -0.95 -19.84
C THR A 356 0.57 -0.07 -18.62
N ARG A 357 -0.35 -0.16 -17.64
CA ARG A 357 -0.26 0.63 -16.39
C ARG A 357 1.01 0.30 -15.61
N VAL A 358 1.38 -0.98 -15.48
CA VAL A 358 2.60 -1.41 -14.78
C VAL A 358 3.84 -0.84 -15.45
N ARG A 359 4.03 -1.05 -16.77
CA ARG A 359 5.20 -0.52 -17.49
C ARG A 359 5.26 1.01 -17.43
N THR A 360 4.13 1.69 -17.57
CA THR A 360 4.06 3.15 -17.50
C THR A 360 4.44 3.67 -16.12
N SER A 361 4.03 2.99 -15.04
CA SER A 361 4.40 3.36 -13.67
C SER A 361 5.91 3.20 -13.39
N GLN A 362 6.56 2.22 -14.02
CA GLN A 362 8.01 2.05 -13.97
C GLN A 362 8.72 3.17 -14.74
N LEU A 363 8.24 3.47 -15.95
CA LEU A 363 8.77 4.56 -16.79
C LEU A 363 8.67 5.92 -16.08
N LEU A 364 7.60 6.19 -15.34
CA LEU A 364 7.47 7.43 -14.57
C LEU A 364 8.63 7.63 -13.58
N SER A 365 9.04 6.57 -12.87
CA SER A 365 10.18 6.64 -11.94
C SER A 365 11.48 6.96 -12.68
N VAL A 366 11.69 6.34 -13.84
CA VAL A 366 12.84 6.62 -14.71
C VAL A 366 12.81 8.08 -15.16
N LEU A 367 11.68 8.59 -15.65
CA LEU A 367 11.55 9.96 -16.12
C LEU A 367 11.82 10.98 -15.01
N LEU A 368 11.33 10.76 -13.79
CA LEU A 368 11.58 11.67 -12.66
C LEU A 368 13.04 11.65 -12.20
N LEU A 369 13.71 10.50 -12.28
CA LEU A 369 15.14 10.40 -12.01
C LEU A 369 15.99 11.24 -12.99
N HIS A 370 15.52 11.37 -14.23
CA HIS A 370 16.16 12.20 -15.26
C HIS A 370 15.76 13.68 -15.15
N ALA A 371 14.50 13.96 -14.82
CA ALA A 371 13.97 15.31 -14.74
C ALA A 371 14.54 16.09 -13.55
N GLU A 372 14.83 15.41 -12.43
CA GLU A 372 15.34 16.03 -11.19
C GLU A 372 14.48 17.26 -10.80
N GLU A 373 15.12 18.38 -10.47
CA GLU A 373 14.45 19.64 -10.09
C GLU A 373 13.51 20.20 -11.18
N ARG A 374 13.69 19.81 -12.45
CA ARG A 374 12.81 20.27 -13.55
C ARG A 374 11.40 19.68 -13.43
N ALA A 375 11.22 18.63 -12.63
CA ALA A 375 9.90 18.10 -12.30
C ALA A 375 8.99 19.14 -11.61
N THR A 376 9.57 20.16 -10.95
CA THR A 376 8.82 21.23 -10.27
C THR A 376 7.83 21.94 -11.20
N GLN A 377 8.18 22.15 -12.47
CA GLN A 377 7.30 22.81 -13.45
C GLN A 377 6.06 21.98 -13.81
N HIS A 378 6.09 20.69 -13.54
CA HIS A 378 5.03 19.74 -13.86
C HIS A 378 4.38 19.15 -12.60
N LEU A 379 4.62 19.74 -11.42
CA LEU A 379 4.24 19.15 -10.15
C LEU A 379 2.73 18.92 -10.04
N GLN A 380 1.90 19.90 -10.37
CA GLN A 380 0.44 19.78 -10.28
C GLN A 380 -0.13 18.62 -11.14
N PRO A 381 0.18 18.49 -12.45
CA PRO A 381 -0.28 17.35 -13.23
C PRO A 381 0.34 16.01 -12.77
N LEU A 382 1.57 16.01 -12.27
CA LEU A 382 2.21 14.81 -11.69
C LEU A 382 1.48 14.35 -10.42
N LEU A 383 1.13 15.26 -9.52
CA LEU A 383 0.36 14.94 -8.31
C LEU A 383 -1.03 14.39 -8.64
N ALA A 384 -1.74 15.02 -9.58
CA ALA A 384 -3.05 14.52 -10.04
C ALA A 384 -2.98 13.08 -10.59
N LEU A 385 -1.91 12.76 -11.32
CA LEU A 385 -1.62 11.42 -11.82
C LEU A 385 -1.32 10.45 -10.67
N LEU A 386 -0.47 10.84 -9.72
CA LEU A 386 -0.11 10.02 -8.56
C LEU A 386 -1.33 9.72 -7.67
N TYR A 387 -2.21 10.69 -7.42
CA TYR A 387 -3.44 10.47 -6.64
C TYR A 387 -4.35 9.42 -7.29
N ARG A 388 -4.44 9.43 -8.63
CA ARG A 388 -5.23 8.43 -9.37
C ARG A 388 -4.58 7.06 -9.24
N ALA A 389 -3.28 6.97 -9.49
CA ALA A 389 -2.52 5.72 -9.49
C ALA A 389 -2.42 5.08 -8.09
N CYS A 390 -2.42 5.87 -7.01
CA CYS A 390 -2.40 5.33 -5.65
C CYS A 390 -3.66 4.51 -5.31
N ALA A 391 -4.75 4.67 -6.07
CA ALA A 391 -5.97 3.91 -5.91
C ALA A 391 -6.26 2.95 -7.05
N ASP A 392 -5.22 2.56 -7.78
CA ASP A 392 -5.25 1.42 -8.71
C ASP A 392 -5.51 0.11 -7.94
N SER A 393 -6.14 -0.85 -8.61
CA SER A 393 -6.33 -2.19 -8.06
C SER A 393 -5.02 -2.97 -7.98
N GLU A 394 -4.06 -2.66 -8.86
CA GLU A 394 -2.80 -3.35 -8.99
C GLU A 394 -1.74 -2.76 -8.05
N LYS A 395 -1.34 -3.56 -7.05
CA LYS A 395 -0.37 -3.15 -6.03
C LYS A 395 0.98 -2.72 -6.62
N GLU A 396 1.39 -3.31 -7.74
CA GLU A 396 2.65 -2.95 -8.39
C GLU A 396 2.62 -1.52 -8.96
N VAL A 397 1.50 -1.12 -9.58
CA VAL A 397 1.31 0.26 -10.07
C VAL A 397 1.42 1.25 -8.92
N VAL A 398 0.74 0.96 -7.81
CA VAL A 398 0.78 1.77 -6.59
C VAL A 398 2.22 1.87 -6.06
N ARG A 399 2.92 0.73 -5.92
CA ARG A 399 4.31 0.69 -5.44
C ARG A 399 5.26 1.54 -6.29
N ASN A 400 5.19 1.40 -7.61
CA ASN A 400 6.05 2.14 -8.53
C ASN A 400 5.72 3.64 -8.51
N CYS A 401 4.44 4.01 -8.40
CA CYS A 401 4.03 5.41 -8.27
C CYS A 401 4.46 6.03 -6.93
N LEU A 402 4.46 5.28 -5.84
CA LEU A 402 5.03 5.76 -4.58
C LEU A 402 6.56 5.93 -4.65
N ALA A 403 7.26 5.07 -5.40
CA ALA A 403 8.68 5.27 -5.67
C ALA A 403 8.92 6.56 -6.48
N ALA A 404 8.08 6.82 -7.49
CA ALA A 404 8.09 8.08 -8.24
C ALA A 404 7.79 9.30 -7.34
N ALA A 405 6.78 9.21 -6.47
CA ALA A 405 6.45 10.27 -5.51
C ALA A 405 7.63 10.55 -4.53
N LYS A 406 8.35 9.50 -4.12
CA LYS A 406 9.57 9.65 -3.33
C LYS A 406 10.67 10.43 -4.06
N LEU A 407 10.82 10.24 -5.38
CA LEU A 407 11.74 11.05 -6.20
C LEU A 407 11.30 12.52 -6.27
N LEU A 408 9.99 12.80 -6.33
CA LEU A 408 9.51 14.19 -6.21
C LEU A 408 9.93 14.82 -4.88
N GLY A 409 9.80 14.09 -3.77
CA GLY A 409 10.30 14.57 -2.48
C GLY A 409 11.80 14.80 -2.43
N THR A 410 12.56 14.04 -3.22
CA THR A 410 14.02 14.16 -3.32
C THR A 410 14.44 15.40 -4.09
N PHE A 411 13.77 15.69 -5.22
CA PHE A 411 14.23 16.70 -6.18
C PHE A 411 13.43 18.00 -6.19
N VAL A 412 12.17 17.98 -5.75
CA VAL A 412 11.31 19.18 -5.71
C VAL A 412 11.45 19.87 -4.36
N PRO A 413 11.66 21.20 -4.33
CA PRO A 413 11.74 21.94 -3.07
C PRO A 413 10.49 21.77 -2.20
N PRO A 414 10.62 21.58 -0.86
CA PRO A 414 9.50 21.37 0.04
C PRO A 414 8.44 22.46 0.00
N GLU A 415 8.84 23.72 -0.08
CA GLU A 415 7.93 24.86 -0.19
C GLU A 415 6.91 24.69 -1.32
N VAL A 416 7.34 24.16 -2.48
CA VAL A 416 6.49 24.03 -3.66
C VAL A 416 5.55 22.84 -3.53
N PHE A 417 6.05 21.66 -3.14
CA PHE A 417 5.18 20.50 -3.03
C PHE A 417 4.23 20.58 -1.84
N LEU A 418 4.64 21.20 -0.72
CA LEU A 418 3.77 21.36 0.45
C LEU A 418 2.63 22.34 0.19
N HIS A 419 2.86 23.41 -0.59
CA HIS A 419 1.80 24.33 -0.98
C HIS A 419 0.65 23.62 -1.69
N LEU A 420 0.94 22.61 -2.53
CA LEU A 420 -0.11 21.86 -3.24
C LEU A 420 -0.64 20.69 -2.39
N LEU A 421 0.24 19.85 -1.85
CA LEU A 421 -0.13 18.63 -1.15
C LEU A 421 -0.90 18.89 0.15
N LEU A 422 -0.55 19.93 0.91
CA LEU A 422 -1.26 20.21 2.16
C LEU A 422 -2.67 20.74 1.90
N ASP A 423 -2.90 21.46 0.80
CA ASP A 423 -4.24 21.88 0.38
C ASP A 423 -5.06 20.67 -0.07
N ASP A 424 -4.46 19.75 -0.83
CA ASP A 424 -5.11 18.49 -1.23
C ASP A 424 -5.41 17.56 -0.04
N VAL A 425 -4.62 17.63 1.05
CA VAL A 425 -4.89 16.88 2.30
C VAL A 425 -6.05 17.50 3.08
N LYS A 426 -6.14 18.83 3.15
CA LYS A 426 -7.23 19.54 3.82
C LYS A 426 -8.55 19.42 3.05
N ALA A 427 -8.49 19.46 1.73
CA ALA A 427 -9.64 19.44 0.85
C ALA A 427 -9.46 18.35 -0.23
N PRO A 428 -9.62 17.07 0.14
CA PRO A 428 -9.39 15.98 -0.80
C PRO A 428 -10.37 16.03 -1.97
N SER A 429 -9.84 15.92 -3.20
CA SER A 429 -10.65 15.97 -4.43
C SER A 429 -11.69 14.86 -4.55
N CYS A 430 -11.53 13.77 -3.78
CA CYS A 430 -12.39 12.60 -3.81
C CYS A 430 -12.68 12.11 -2.39
N ALA A 431 -13.84 12.50 -1.86
CA ALA A 431 -14.27 12.14 -0.50
C ALA A 431 -14.42 10.63 -0.25
N SER A 432 -14.58 9.81 -1.30
CA SER A 432 -14.63 8.34 -1.15
C SER A 432 -13.26 7.70 -0.98
N ARG A 433 -12.18 8.40 -1.39
CA ARG A 433 -10.79 7.94 -1.27
C ARG A 433 -9.88 9.08 -0.81
N PRO A 434 -10.15 9.68 0.37
CA PRO A 434 -9.44 10.87 0.85
C PRO A 434 -7.98 10.55 1.25
N TRP A 435 -7.68 9.27 1.47
CA TRP A 435 -6.34 8.79 1.86
C TRP A 435 -5.28 8.93 0.77
N ARG A 436 -5.67 9.16 -0.51
CA ARG A 436 -4.75 9.25 -1.65
C ARG A 436 -3.73 10.38 -1.48
N ALA A 437 -4.18 11.55 -1.02
CA ALA A 437 -3.32 12.70 -0.79
C ALA A 437 -2.31 12.42 0.33
N LEU A 438 -2.76 11.81 1.43
CA LEU A 438 -1.88 11.37 2.52
C LEU A 438 -0.85 10.33 2.07
N MET A 439 -1.26 9.37 1.24
CA MET A 439 -0.37 8.33 0.72
C MET A 439 0.76 8.92 -0.15
N VAL A 440 0.43 9.89 -1.02
CA VAL A 440 1.43 10.61 -1.82
C VAL A 440 2.29 11.51 -0.94
N LEU A 441 1.69 12.25 0.00
CA LEU A 441 2.42 13.08 0.96
C LEU A 441 3.44 12.24 1.74
N GLN A 442 3.04 11.08 2.26
CA GLN A 442 3.92 10.15 2.96
C GLN A 442 5.13 9.75 2.11
N ALA A 443 4.92 9.41 0.84
CA ALA A 443 5.99 9.01 -0.06
C ALA A 443 6.95 10.17 -0.37
N VAL A 444 6.42 11.36 -0.66
CA VAL A 444 7.18 12.59 -0.89
C VAL A 444 8.00 12.95 0.35
N LEU A 445 7.39 12.97 1.54
CA LEU A 445 8.11 13.18 2.81
C LEU A 445 9.23 12.15 2.99
N GLY A 446 8.96 10.89 2.68
CA GLY A 446 9.95 9.81 2.78
C GLY A 446 11.16 9.95 1.85
N GLY A 447 11.08 10.78 0.80
CA GLY A 447 12.21 11.12 -0.08
C GLY A 447 12.87 12.45 0.23
N CYS A 448 12.23 13.28 1.07
CA CYS A 448 12.71 14.62 1.36
C CYS A 448 13.94 14.60 2.27
N PRO A 449 15.04 15.29 1.91
CA PRO A 449 16.23 15.37 2.76
C PRO A 449 15.92 16.05 4.09
N ARG A 450 16.40 15.48 5.20
CA ARG A 450 16.20 16.00 6.56
C ARG A 450 16.43 17.52 6.67
N ALA A 451 17.55 18.00 6.15
CA ALA A 451 17.94 19.41 6.23
C ALA A 451 16.93 20.36 5.54
N LEU A 452 16.30 19.90 4.45
CA LEU A 452 15.29 20.67 3.72
C LEU A 452 13.90 20.50 4.34
N LEU A 453 13.61 19.35 4.97
CA LEU A 453 12.33 19.08 5.61
C LEU A 453 12.17 19.80 6.95
N ALA A 454 13.25 19.92 7.73
CA ALA A 454 13.22 20.43 9.11
C ALA A 454 12.48 21.78 9.29
N PRO A 455 12.68 22.81 8.44
CA PRO A 455 11.98 24.09 8.56
C PRO A 455 10.45 23.98 8.41
N HIS A 456 9.97 22.95 7.70
CA HIS A 456 8.55 22.79 7.37
C HIS A 456 7.80 21.83 8.29
N LEU A 457 8.49 21.15 9.22
CA LEU A 457 7.86 20.25 10.18
C LEU A 457 6.68 20.89 10.92
N PRO A 458 6.73 22.16 11.40
CA PRO A 458 5.60 22.80 12.06
C PRO A 458 4.36 22.93 11.18
N GLN A 459 4.54 23.29 9.90
CA GLN A 459 3.45 23.43 8.95
C GLN A 459 2.80 22.06 8.66
N ILE A 460 3.62 21.02 8.46
CA ILE A 460 3.13 19.67 8.14
C ILE A 460 2.41 19.08 9.34
N ALA A 461 3.07 19.02 10.50
CA ALA A 461 2.49 18.45 11.71
C ALA A 461 1.25 19.25 12.17
N GLY A 462 1.29 20.58 12.06
CA GLY A 462 0.14 21.44 12.32
C GLY A 462 -1.04 21.13 11.41
N THR A 463 -0.81 20.92 10.11
CA THR A 463 -1.87 20.52 9.16
C THR A 463 -2.44 19.14 9.49
N LEU A 464 -1.58 18.14 9.76
CA LEU A 464 -2.04 16.79 10.10
C LEU A 464 -2.85 16.77 11.40
N ALA A 465 -2.55 17.64 12.36
CA ALA A 465 -3.26 17.74 13.63
C ALA A 465 -4.57 18.54 13.55
N GLN A 466 -4.92 19.15 12.41
CA GLN A 466 -6.20 19.84 12.25
C GLN A 466 -7.36 18.85 12.39
N PRO A 467 -8.47 19.21 13.09
CA PRO A 467 -9.63 18.33 13.24
C PRO A 467 -10.17 17.83 11.91
N ASP A 468 -10.30 18.72 10.92
CA ASP A 468 -10.80 18.42 9.57
C ASP A 468 -9.90 17.43 8.79
N VAL A 469 -8.67 17.20 9.26
CA VAL A 469 -7.75 16.21 8.69
C VAL A 469 -7.73 14.95 9.55
N CYS A 470 -7.35 15.04 10.83
CA CYS A 470 -7.16 13.82 11.63
C CYS A 470 -8.45 13.15 12.12
N GLN A 471 -9.59 13.85 12.15
CA GLN A 471 -10.83 13.35 12.77
C GLN A 471 -11.97 13.11 11.77
N GLU A 472 -11.92 13.73 10.59
CA GLU A 472 -13.01 13.70 9.60
C GLU A 472 -13.28 12.28 9.06
N TYR A 473 -12.22 11.49 8.84
CA TYR A 473 -12.34 10.19 8.18
C TYR A 473 -11.93 9.02 9.09
N GLN A 474 -12.82 8.04 9.24
CA GLN A 474 -12.60 6.82 10.04
C GLN A 474 -12.24 5.59 9.20
N GLN A 475 -12.08 5.74 7.89
CA GLN A 475 -11.73 4.63 6.99
C GLN A 475 -10.37 4.03 7.39
N LEU A 476 -10.25 2.70 7.42
CA LEU A 476 -9.00 2.00 7.76
C LEU A 476 -7.81 2.51 6.95
N ALA A 477 -7.96 2.60 5.63
CA ALA A 477 -6.90 3.10 4.74
C ALA A 477 -6.48 4.55 5.08
N TYR A 478 -7.42 5.40 5.50
CA TYR A 478 -7.10 6.78 5.88
C TYR A 478 -6.26 6.84 7.16
N LEU A 479 -6.67 6.12 8.20
CA LEU A 479 -5.92 6.05 9.46
C LEU A 479 -4.53 5.44 9.26
N GLU A 480 -4.40 4.42 8.40
CA GLU A 480 -3.11 3.84 8.03
C GLU A 480 -2.19 4.84 7.32
N GLN A 481 -2.72 5.64 6.39
CA GLN A 481 -1.90 6.65 5.70
C GLN A 481 -1.57 7.84 6.59
N LEU A 482 -2.48 8.27 7.47
CA LEU A 482 -2.21 9.31 8.46
C LEU A 482 -1.09 8.90 9.42
N LEU A 483 -1.14 7.65 9.90
CA LEU A 483 -0.06 7.06 10.69
C LEU A 483 1.24 6.96 9.90
N ALA A 484 1.18 6.55 8.63
CA ALA A 484 2.36 6.45 7.77
C ALA A 484 3.04 7.81 7.52
N CYS A 485 2.26 8.91 7.43
CA CYS A 485 2.80 10.27 7.40
C CYS A 485 3.58 10.60 8.67
N VAL A 486 3.02 10.32 9.87
CA VAL A 486 3.72 10.53 11.15
C VAL A 486 5.01 9.71 11.18
N ASP A 487 4.95 8.45 10.79
CA ASP A 487 6.10 7.55 10.72
C ASP A 487 7.20 8.07 9.76
N ALA A 488 6.81 8.63 8.61
CA ALA A 488 7.74 9.24 7.67
C ALA A 488 8.42 10.49 8.26
N LEU A 489 7.67 11.34 8.97
CA LEU A 489 8.22 12.50 9.67
C LEU A 489 9.21 12.09 10.75
N LEU A 490 8.87 11.08 11.57
CA LEU A 490 9.77 10.59 12.62
C LEU A 490 11.07 10.00 12.05
N ARG A 491 10.98 9.26 10.94
CA ARG A 491 12.16 8.68 10.29
C ARG A 491 13.06 9.73 9.62
N GLN A 492 12.49 10.77 9.01
CA GLN A 492 13.28 11.77 8.30
C GLN A 492 13.74 12.93 9.19
N GLY A 493 12.87 13.40 10.10
CA GLY A 493 13.15 14.54 10.97
C GLY A 493 14.01 14.19 12.19
N HIS A 494 13.98 12.94 12.68
CA HIS A 494 14.67 12.54 13.92
C HIS A 494 14.43 13.56 15.05
N SER A 495 15.50 14.11 15.65
CA SER A 495 15.43 15.09 16.73
C SER A 495 14.74 16.40 16.35
N ASP A 496 14.64 16.71 15.06
CA ASP A 496 13.98 17.93 14.56
C ASP A 496 12.46 17.84 14.73
N CYS A 497 11.90 16.67 15.04
CA CYS A 497 10.50 16.49 15.40
C CYS A 497 10.14 17.01 16.80
N ARG A 498 11.14 17.32 17.66
CA ARG A 498 10.90 17.77 19.04
C ARG A 498 9.97 18.99 19.15
N PRO A 499 10.10 20.07 18.34
CA PRO A 499 9.22 21.23 18.40
C PRO A 499 7.76 20.94 18.01
N VAL A 500 7.54 19.85 17.25
CA VAL A 500 6.21 19.44 16.76
C VAL A 500 5.67 18.20 17.47
N SER A 501 6.30 17.82 18.58
CA SER A 501 5.97 16.60 19.31
C SER A 501 4.52 16.57 19.81
N LEU A 502 3.94 17.72 20.18
CA LEU A 502 2.55 17.79 20.63
C LEU A 502 1.59 17.44 19.48
N GLN A 503 1.80 18.05 18.31
CA GLN A 503 0.95 17.85 17.12
C GLN A 503 1.02 16.39 16.66
N LEU A 504 2.23 15.81 16.61
CA LEU A 504 2.39 14.39 16.27
C LEU A 504 1.70 13.48 17.30
N LEU A 505 1.79 13.79 18.59
CA LEU A 505 1.10 13.03 19.64
C LEU A 505 -0.43 13.15 19.51
N GLN A 506 -0.96 14.34 19.19
CA GLN A 506 -2.40 14.53 18.94
C GLN A 506 -2.90 13.67 17.77
N VAL A 507 -2.13 13.60 16.68
CA VAL A 507 -2.45 12.74 15.54
C VAL A 507 -2.42 11.26 15.95
N LEU A 508 -1.40 10.82 16.68
CA LEU A 508 -1.29 9.42 17.15
C LEU A 508 -2.40 9.03 18.12
N VAL A 509 -2.78 9.93 19.04
CA VAL A 509 -3.95 9.75 19.92
C VAL A 509 -5.22 9.62 19.10
N THR A 510 -5.37 10.44 18.06
CA THR A 510 -6.55 10.40 17.19
C THR A 510 -6.62 9.08 16.41
N VAL A 511 -5.52 8.64 15.81
CA VAL A 511 -5.45 7.34 15.11
C VAL A 511 -5.81 6.19 16.04
N GLN A 512 -5.28 6.16 17.28
CA GLN A 512 -5.65 5.15 18.27
C GLN A 512 -7.12 5.21 18.65
N SER A 513 -7.68 6.42 18.78
CA SER A 513 -9.06 6.63 19.20
C SER A 513 -10.09 6.19 18.16
N LEU A 514 -9.78 6.33 16.86
CA LEU A 514 -10.69 6.02 15.76
C LEU A 514 -10.46 4.65 15.13
N SER A 515 -9.40 3.95 15.55
CA SER A 515 -9.09 2.64 15.00
C SER A 515 -9.99 1.55 15.58
N ALA A 516 -10.71 0.84 14.70
CA ALA A 516 -11.40 -0.40 15.06
C ALA A 516 -10.48 -1.64 15.03
N GLU A 517 -9.35 -1.55 14.32
CA GLU A 517 -8.46 -2.67 14.04
C GLU A 517 -7.24 -2.68 14.99
N PRO A 518 -7.00 -3.77 15.75
CA PRO A 518 -5.92 -3.82 16.74
C PRO A 518 -4.52 -3.53 16.17
N HIS A 519 -4.25 -3.93 14.92
CA HIS A 519 -2.91 -3.74 14.32
C HIS A 519 -2.56 -2.28 14.09
N VAL A 520 -3.53 -1.41 13.77
CA VAL A 520 -3.29 0.03 13.58
C VAL A 520 -2.99 0.68 14.92
N SER A 521 -3.76 0.34 15.96
CA SER A 521 -3.51 0.82 17.32
C SER A 521 -2.12 0.41 17.83
N HIS A 522 -1.71 -0.84 17.61
CA HIS A 522 -0.36 -1.30 17.94
C HIS A 522 0.74 -0.53 17.20
N LYS A 523 0.57 -0.27 15.89
CA LYS A 523 1.53 0.55 15.12
C LYS A 523 1.57 2.01 15.60
N ALA A 524 0.44 2.57 16.01
CA ALA A 524 0.38 3.91 16.58
C ALA A 524 1.13 3.99 17.92
N LEU A 525 1.00 2.99 18.79
CA LEU A 525 1.80 2.88 20.02
C LEU A 525 3.30 2.75 19.72
N ALA A 526 3.68 1.94 18.73
CA ALA A 526 5.07 1.85 18.28
C ALA A 526 5.60 3.20 17.75
N SER A 527 4.73 4.00 17.12
CA SER A 527 5.08 5.36 16.67
C SER A 527 5.20 6.34 17.83
N VAL A 528 4.41 6.18 18.90
CA VAL A 528 4.60 6.93 20.17
C VAL A 528 5.95 6.61 20.79
N GLN A 529 6.35 5.33 20.80
CA GLN A 529 7.68 4.92 21.28
C GLN A 529 8.80 5.54 20.43
N ARG A 530 8.68 5.48 19.10
CA ARG A 530 9.62 6.14 18.19
C ARG A 530 9.68 7.65 18.39
N LEU A 531 8.55 8.31 18.65
CA LEU A 531 8.50 9.73 19.00
C LEU A 531 9.25 10.02 20.31
N CYS A 532 9.26 9.10 21.27
CA CYS A 532 10.11 9.21 22.46
C CYS A 532 11.59 9.06 22.12
N GLU A 533 11.95 8.04 21.33
CA GLU A 533 13.32 7.73 20.93
C GLU A 533 13.97 8.91 20.20
N VAL A 534 13.30 9.50 19.21
CA VAL A 534 13.87 10.61 18.43
C VAL A 534 14.08 11.88 19.25
N GLN A 535 13.38 12.01 20.39
CA GLN A 535 13.52 13.13 21.33
C GLN A 535 14.51 12.83 22.47
N GLY A 536 14.97 11.59 22.60
CA GLY A 536 15.78 11.14 23.74
C GLY A 536 15.02 11.00 25.05
N LEU A 537 13.70 10.73 24.98
CA LEU A 537 12.87 10.47 26.16
C LEU A 537 12.92 8.98 26.55
N GLY A 538 12.96 8.69 27.85
CA GLY A 538 13.08 7.33 28.37
C GLY A 538 11.80 6.50 28.29
N SER A 539 10.64 7.13 28.18
CA SER A 539 9.34 6.45 28.13
C SER A 539 8.21 7.32 27.57
N ALA A 540 7.10 6.68 27.18
CA ALA A 540 5.86 7.38 26.82
C ALA A 540 5.32 8.23 27.98
N THR A 541 5.56 7.84 29.23
CA THR A 541 5.20 8.60 30.43
C THR A 541 5.87 9.98 30.43
N GLU A 542 7.15 10.09 30.07
CA GLU A 542 7.83 11.38 29.97
C GLU A 542 7.25 12.25 28.85
N LEU A 543 6.91 11.64 27.72
CA LEU A 543 6.28 12.33 26.60
C LEU A 543 4.90 12.89 26.98
N TYR A 544 4.05 12.08 27.63
CA TYR A 544 2.76 12.55 28.12
C TYR A 544 2.94 13.63 29.17
N ARG A 545 3.90 13.51 30.10
CA ARG A 545 4.18 14.55 31.11
C ARG A 545 4.56 15.89 30.48
N GLN A 546 5.37 15.87 29.43
CA GLN A 546 5.79 17.07 28.70
C GLN A 546 4.61 17.84 28.09
N HIS A 547 3.56 17.12 27.65
CA HIS A 547 2.47 17.68 26.84
C HIS A 547 1.08 17.61 27.51
N MET A 548 0.95 17.07 28.71
CA MET A 548 -0.34 16.76 29.34
C MET A 548 -1.21 17.99 29.51
N ALA A 549 -0.66 19.11 29.97
CA ALA A 549 -1.41 20.35 30.14
C ALA A 549 -2.02 20.83 28.81
N GLN A 550 -1.25 20.78 27.73
CA GLN A 550 -1.71 21.15 26.39
C GLN A 550 -2.74 20.16 25.84
N LEU A 551 -2.59 18.86 26.10
CA LEU A 551 -3.56 17.84 25.70
C LEU A 551 -4.91 18.01 26.42
N LEU A 552 -4.90 18.28 27.72
CA LEU A 552 -6.12 18.55 28.49
C LEU A 552 -6.79 19.85 28.02
N ALA A 553 -6.01 20.92 27.80
CA ALA A 553 -6.55 22.16 27.25
C ALA A 553 -7.17 21.97 25.85
N TRP A 554 -6.53 21.16 24.99
CA TRP A 554 -7.04 20.80 23.67
C TRP A 554 -8.40 20.07 23.74
N LEU A 555 -8.55 19.12 24.67
CA LEU A 555 -9.82 18.44 24.90
C LEU A 555 -10.88 19.39 25.48
N SER A 556 -10.52 20.20 26.48
CA SER A 556 -11.42 21.16 27.12
C SER A 556 -11.97 22.21 26.15
N ALA A 557 -11.27 22.53 25.06
CA ALA A 557 -11.72 23.53 24.08
C ALA A 557 -13.06 23.20 23.42
N SER A 558 -13.42 21.92 23.32
CA SER A 558 -14.64 21.46 22.62
C SER A 558 -15.60 20.66 23.50
N VAL A 559 -15.29 20.45 24.78
CA VAL A 559 -16.01 19.52 25.68
C VAL A 559 -17.52 19.76 25.74
N ASN A 560 -17.95 21.02 25.62
CA ASN A 560 -19.37 21.39 25.67
C ASN A 560 -20.19 20.86 24.48
N ALA A 561 -19.55 20.54 23.35
CA ALA A 561 -20.23 20.05 22.14
C ALA A 561 -20.25 18.51 22.04
N TRP A 562 -19.64 17.80 23.00
CA TRP A 562 -19.47 16.35 22.89
C TRP A 562 -20.78 15.56 23.07
N SER A 563 -20.87 14.43 22.37
CA SER A 563 -21.88 13.38 22.51
C SER A 563 -21.23 11.99 22.56
N ALA A 564 -22.02 10.91 22.64
CA ALA A 564 -21.51 9.53 22.56
C ALA A 564 -20.65 9.25 21.31
N PHE A 565 -20.99 9.92 20.20
CA PHE A 565 -20.36 9.74 18.89
C PHE A 565 -19.16 10.65 18.65
N SER A 566 -18.88 11.59 19.56
CA SER A 566 -17.78 12.54 19.39
C SER A 566 -16.42 11.83 19.50
N PRO A 567 -15.51 12.01 18.53
CA PRO A 567 -14.19 11.39 18.55
C PRO A 567 -13.35 11.86 19.76
N GLN A 568 -13.59 13.09 20.22
CA GLN A 568 -12.87 13.67 21.35
C GLN A 568 -13.10 12.93 22.67
N ARG A 569 -14.24 12.26 22.83
CA ARG A 569 -14.50 11.36 23.96
C ARG A 569 -13.54 10.17 23.95
N LEU A 570 -13.30 9.58 22.78
CA LEU A 570 -12.37 8.47 22.60
C LEU A 570 -10.91 8.95 22.76
N GLN A 571 -10.58 10.14 22.25
CA GLN A 571 -9.27 10.77 22.46
C GLN A 571 -9.00 11.01 23.95
N MET A 572 -9.98 11.52 24.70
CA MET A 572 -9.88 11.65 26.15
C MET A 572 -9.58 10.30 26.82
N HIS A 573 -10.27 9.23 26.42
CA HIS A 573 -10.00 7.90 26.93
C HIS A 573 -8.55 7.46 26.67
N ILE A 574 -8.05 7.64 25.44
CA ILE A 574 -6.66 7.30 25.10
C ILE A 574 -5.68 8.15 25.93
N VAL A 575 -5.86 9.47 26.02
CA VAL A 575 -4.95 10.36 26.78
C VAL A 575 -4.89 9.96 28.25
N VAL A 576 -6.05 9.75 28.89
CA VAL A 576 -6.13 9.43 30.32
C VAL A 576 -5.57 8.04 30.61
N VAL A 577 -5.86 7.04 29.78
CA VAL A 577 -5.40 5.66 30.01
C VAL A 577 -3.91 5.48 29.67
N GLN A 578 -3.44 6.01 28.54
CA GLN A 578 -2.07 5.80 28.06
C GLN A 578 -1.03 6.64 28.80
N SER A 579 -1.44 7.74 29.43
CA SER A 579 -0.53 8.55 30.25
C SER A 579 -0.16 7.90 31.59
N GLY A 580 -0.87 6.85 32.00
CA GLY A 580 -0.58 6.09 33.22
C GLY A 580 -0.55 6.98 34.47
N PRO A 581 0.52 6.97 35.28
CA PRO A 581 0.58 7.74 36.52
C PRO A 581 0.62 9.27 36.30
N VAL A 582 0.95 9.74 35.09
CA VAL A 582 1.09 11.19 34.80
C VAL A 582 -0.22 11.91 34.99
N ILE A 583 -1.36 11.29 34.69
CA ILE A 583 -2.65 11.95 34.83
C ILE A 583 -2.92 12.41 36.28
N GLY A 584 -2.35 11.71 37.26
CA GLY A 584 -2.40 12.07 38.68
C GLY A 584 -1.72 13.41 39.00
N GLU A 585 -0.70 13.80 38.23
CA GLU A 585 -0.01 15.09 38.35
C GLU A 585 -0.91 16.26 37.88
N PHE A 586 -1.93 15.97 37.04
CA PHE A 586 -2.78 16.97 36.38
C PHE A 586 -4.26 16.89 36.78
N VAL A 587 -4.59 16.25 37.91
CA VAL A 587 -5.99 16.05 38.38
C VAL A 587 -6.76 17.36 38.46
N LYS A 588 -6.13 18.45 38.91
CA LYS A 588 -6.78 19.78 39.01
C LYS A 588 -7.24 20.33 37.65
N GLN A 589 -6.53 19.99 36.57
CA GLN A 589 -6.93 20.36 35.19
C GLN A 589 -7.92 19.37 34.59
N LEU A 590 -7.84 18.10 34.98
CA LEU A 590 -8.79 17.06 34.56
C LEU A 590 -10.17 17.27 35.19
N MET A 591 -10.26 17.76 36.44
CA MET A 591 -11.50 17.83 37.19
C MET A 591 -12.60 18.68 36.52
N PRO A 592 -12.33 19.89 36.00
CA PRO A 592 -13.32 20.65 35.24
C PRO A 592 -13.83 19.90 34.00
N LEU A 593 -12.93 19.21 33.28
CA LEU A 593 -13.30 18.41 32.10
C LEU A 593 -14.27 17.28 32.50
N LEU A 594 -13.98 16.55 33.57
CA LEU A 594 -14.85 15.48 34.09
C LEU A 594 -16.20 16.01 34.53
N ASN A 595 -16.22 17.14 35.25
CA ASN A 595 -17.47 17.77 35.69
C ASN A 595 -18.35 18.12 34.49
N THR A 596 -17.80 18.77 33.47
CA THR A 596 -18.56 19.09 32.24
C THR A 596 -19.04 17.85 31.49
N CYS A 597 -18.25 16.78 31.43
CA CYS A 597 -18.68 15.52 30.81
C CYS A 597 -19.81 14.82 31.57
N LEU A 598 -19.84 14.93 32.90
CA LEU A 598 -20.70 14.14 33.78
C LEU A 598 -21.93 14.88 34.33
N GLN A 599 -22.17 16.11 33.88
CA GLN A 599 -23.36 16.88 34.20
C GLN A 599 -24.67 16.15 33.80
N PRO A 600 -25.76 16.26 34.59
CA PRO A 600 -27.02 15.56 34.36
C PRO A 600 -27.69 15.79 33.00
N GLU A 601 -27.44 16.94 32.37
CA GLU A 601 -28.02 17.40 31.10
C GLU A 601 -27.26 16.86 29.88
N ARG A 602 -26.06 16.30 30.09
CA ARG A 602 -25.21 15.76 29.03
C ARG A 602 -25.71 14.40 28.55
N ASP A 603 -25.23 14.01 27.37
CA ASP A 603 -25.54 12.73 26.74
C ASP A 603 -25.29 11.53 27.68
N GLN A 604 -26.30 10.65 27.81
CA GLN A 604 -26.30 9.57 28.81
C GLN A 604 -25.26 8.50 28.52
N GLU A 605 -25.07 8.14 27.24
CA GLU A 605 -24.12 7.12 26.83
C GLU A 605 -22.67 7.62 26.95
N MET A 606 -22.41 8.88 26.60
CA MET A 606 -21.13 9.53 26.88
C MET A 606 -20.78 9.47 28.37
N ARG A 607 -21.72 9.84 29.25
CA ARG A 607 -21.50 9.82 30.71
C ARG A 607 -21.16 8.42 31.22
N MET A 608 -21.91 7.41 30.75
CA MET A 608 -21.68 6.02 31.10
C MET A 608 -20.28 5.54 30.70
N ASN A 609 -19.83 5.91 29.50
CA ASN A 609 -18.49 5.58 29.00
C ASN A 609 -17.39 6.24 29.85
N VAL A 610 -17.55 7.52 30.20
CA VAL A 610 -16.61 8.24 31.07
C VAL A 610 -16.56 7.62 32.47
N LEU A 611 -17.71 7.30 33.07
CA LEU A 611 -17.78 6.64 34.39
C LEU A 611 -17.11 5.26 34.38
N THR A 612 -17.31 4.48 33.32
CA THR A 612 -16.70 3.15 33.18
C THR A 612 -15.17 3.25 33.07
N MET A 613 -14.66 4.23 32.32
CA MET A 613 -13.23 4.52 32.26
C MET A 613 -12.69 4.94 33.63
N LEU A 614 -13.37 5.87 34.32
CA LEU A 614 -12.97 6.34 35.64
C LEU A 614 -12.94 5.21 36.67
N ALA A 615 -13.93 4.31 36.67
CA ALA A 615 -13.96 3.17 37.57
C ALA A 615 -12.69 2.30 37.45
N LYS A 616 -12.19 2.08 36.23
CA LYS A 616 -10.94 1.32 36.02
C LYS A 616 -9.72 2.04 36.58
N LEU A 617 -9.64 3.36 36.41
CA LEU A 617 -8.52 4.16 36.92
C LEU A 617 -8.55 4.21 38.45
N LEU A 618 -9.72 4.51 39.03
CA LEU A 618 -9.88 4.63 40.48
C LEU A 618 -9.61 3.33 41.22
N LEU A 619 -9.88 2.17 40.59
CA LEU A 619 -9.60 0.86 41.18
C LEU A 619 -8.10 0.66 41.45
N ASP A 620 -7.22 1.20 40.60
CA ASP A 620 -5.77 1.25 40.79
C ASP A 620 -5.31 2.70 41.01
N GLY A 621 -6.05 3.44 41.83
CA GLY A 621 -5.89 4.89 42.03
C GLY A 621 -4.46 5.27 42.41
N GLY A 622 -3.81 4.49 43.28
CA GLY A 622 -2.43 4.74 43.71
C GLY A 622 -1.36 4.65 42.61
N LYS A 623 -1.68 4.08 41.44
CA LYS A 623 -0.79 4.05 40.27
C LYS A 623 -1.28 4.91 39.10
N THR A 624 -2.43 5.57 39.25
CA THR A 624 -3.09 6.35 38.19
C THR A 624 -3.47 7.75 38.69
N LEU A 625 -4.74 7.99 39.04
CA LEU A 625 -5.29 9.29 39.41
C LEU A 625 -4.74 9.84 40.74
N ASP A 626 -4.46 8.97 41.73
CA ASP A 626 -3.87 9.36 43.02
C ASP A 626 -2.37 8.99 43.10
N SER A 627 -1.68 8.85 41.96
CA SER A 627 -0.26 8.47 41.92
C SER A 627 0.66 9.39 42.72
N GLN A 628 0.28 10.66 42.86
CA GLN A 628 0.99 11.69 43.63
C GLN A 628 0.31 12.06 44.94
N GLY A 629 -0.79 11.38 45.32
CA GLY A 629 -1.60 11.76 46.49
C GLY A 629 -2.45 13.03 46.31
N LEU A 630 -2.42 13.66 45.12
CA LEU A 630 -3.09 14.92 44.82
C LEU A 630 -4.59 14.76 44.59
N PHE A 631 -5.07 13.57 44.23
CA PHE A 631 -6.49 13.35 44.00
C PHE A 631 -7.30 13.51 45.29
N ARG A 632 -6.68 13.21 46.45
CA ARG A 632 -7.28 13.38 47.77
C ARG A 632 -7.74 14.81 48.06
N GLU A 633 -7.08 15.81 47.48
CA GLU A 633 -7.46 17.23 47.63
C GLU A 633 -8.75 17.57 46.85
N GLU A 634 -9.01 16.86 45.76
CA GLU A 634 -10.17 17.08 44.89
C GLU A 634 -11.26 16.00 45.05
N SER A 635 -11.04 15.01 45.92
CA SER A 635 -11.90 13.83 46.09
C SER A 635 -13.30 14.20 46.60
N GLU A 636 -13.40 15.20 47.47
CA GLU A 636 -14.65 15.74 47.97
C GLU A 636 -15.47 16.40 46.85
N LYS A 637 -14.85 17.29 46.07
CA LYS A 637 -15.50 17.92 44.91
C LYS A 637 -15.87 16.89 43.86
N PHE A 638 -15.00 15.91 43.60
CA PHE A 638 -15.31 14.81 42.68
C PHE A 638 -16.53 14.01 43.13
N LEU A 639 -16.61 13.66 44.42
CA LEU A 639 -17.78 12.98 44.95
C LEU A 639 -19.04 13.84 44.79
N VAL A 640 -19.00 15.08 45.27
CA VAL A 640 -20.19 15.94 45.36
C VAL A 640 -20.65 16.47 44.01
N ASP A 641 -19.72 17.00 43.21
CA ASP A 641 -20.05 17.72 41.98
C ASP A 641 -20.06 16.80 40.75
N VAL A 642 -19.28 15.70 40.78
CA VAL A 642 -19.11 14.81 39.62
C VAL A 642 -19.87 13.49 39.77
N LEU A 643 -19.73 12.76 40.89
CA LEU A 643 -20.33 11.44 41.04
C LEU A 643 -21.77 11.45 41.56
N LEU A 644 -22.08 12.17 42.64
CA LEU A 644 -23.41 12.16 43.25
C LEU A 644 -24.55 12.53 42.27
N PRO A 645 -24.42 13.54 41.37
CA PRO A 645 -25.47 13.86 40.42
C PRO A 645 -25.80 12.72 39.45
N ASN A 646 -24.88 11.76 39.26
CA ASN A 646 -25.03 10.58 38.41
C ASN A 646 -25.67 9.38 39.15
N LEU A 647 -25.87 9.47 40.47
CA LEU A 647 -26.56 8.45 41.28
C LEU A 647 -28.04 8.76 41.52
N VAL A 648 -28.49 9.98 41.21
CA VAL A 648 -29.87 10.40 41.41
C VAL A 648 -30.83 9.55 40.57
N TRP A 649 -31.80 8.94 41.24
CA TRP A 649 -32.80 8.09 40.58
C TRP A 649 -33.64 8.87 39.57
N ARG A 650 -33.84 8.26 38.40
CA ARG A 650 -34.73 8.71 37.33
C ARG A 650 -35.26 7.48 36.58
N ALA A 651 -36.50 7.54 36.11
CA ALA A 651 -37.11 6.45 35.36
C ALA A 651 -36.41 6.23 34.00
N GLY A 652 -36.24 4.96 33.62
CA GLY A 652 -35.73 4.56 32.30
C GLY A 652 -34.52 3.63 32.35
N ARG A 653 -34.48 2.65 31.42
CA ARG A 653 -33.44 1.60 31.39
C ARG A 653 -32.03 2.14 31.20
N THR A 654 -31.83 3.11 30.31
CA THR A 654 -30.52 3.72 30.05
C THR A 654 -30.01 4.49 31.27
N VAL A 655 -30.91 5.16 31.99
CA VAL A 655 -30.54 5.92 33.21
C VAL A 655 -30.23 4.97 34.38
N ALA A 656 -30.89 3.81 34.46
CA ALA A 656 -30.53 2.75 35.41
C ALA A 656 -29.13 2.16 35.13
N ALA A 657 -28.78 1.93 33.86
CA ALA A 657 -27.44 1.48 33.47
C ALA A 657 -26.37 2.54 33.78
N LEU A 658 -26.68 3.82 33.57
CA LEU A 658 -25.82 4.94 33.95
C LEU A 658 -25.55 4.96 35.45
N ARG A 659 -26.59 4.82 36.29
CA ARG A 659 -26.45 4.74 37.76
C ARG A 659 -25.62 3.54 38.18
N THR A 660 -25.80 2.39 37.53
CA THR A 660 -24.96 1.19 37.76
C THR A 660 -23.49 1.49 37.48
N SER A 661 -23.19 2.26 36.44
CA SER A 661 -21.82 2.70 36.12
C SER A 661 -21.29 3.71 37.13
N ALA A 662 -22.13 4.61 37.64
CA ALA A 662 -21.79 5.54 38.72
C ALA A 662 -21.49 4.81 40.04
N LEU A 663 -22.28 3.78 40.38
CA LEU A 663 -22.05 2.90 41.54
C LEU A 663 -20.74 2.12 41.39
N SER A 664 -20.43 1.64 40.20
CA SER A 664 -19.14 1.00 39.92
C SER A 664 -17.96 1.96 40.15
N CYS A 665 -18.09 3.20 39.68
CA CYS A 665 -17.10 4.25 39.88
C CYS A 665 -16.94 4.63 41.36
N LEU A 666 -18.05 4.74 42.10
CA LEU A 666 -18.05 4.99 43.54
C LEU A 666 -17.40 3.83 44.31
N LEU A 667 -17.73 2.59 43.98
CA LEU A 667 -17.13 1.42 44.62
C LEU A 667 -15.60 1.39 44.39
N ALA A 668 -15.17 1.65 43.14
CA ALA A 668 -13.76 1.74 42.80
C ALA A 668 -13.06 2.85 43.59
N LEU A 669 -13.69 4.02 43.75
CA LEU A 669 -13.17 5.11 44.56
C LEU A 669 -13.04 4.73 46.04
N LEU A 670 -14.05 4.07 46.60
CA LEU A 670 -14.07 3.65 48.02
C LEU A 670 -13.01 2.58 48.31
N HIS A 671 -12.81 1.62 47.38
CA HIS A 671 -11.77 0.59 47.47
C HIS A 671 -10.36 1.13 47.19
N GLY A 672 -10.21 1.99 46.19
CA GLY A 672 -8.91 2.53 45.75
C GLY A 672 -8.26 3.51 46.74
N GLY A 673 -8.95 3.87 47.81
CA GLY A 673 -8.40 4.66 48.91
C GLY A 673 -8.23 6.15 48.62
N GLY A 674 -8.75 6.66 47.49
CA GLY A 674 -8.63 8.07 47.09
C GLY A 674 -9.42 9.07 47.93
N VAL A 675 -10.34 8.58 48.79
CA VAL A 675 -11.10 9.38 49.77
C VAL A 675 -10.63 8.98 51.16
N VAL A 676 -10.22 9.92 52.01
CA VAL A 676 -9.84 9.58 53.39
C VAL A 676 -11.07 9.36 54.29
N PRO A 677 -11.00 8.54 55.35
CA PRO A 677 -12.16 8.25 56.22
C PRO A 677 -12.84 9.51 56.79
N GLN A 678 -12.06 10.56 57.14
CA GLN A 678 -12.59 11.83 57.64
C GLN A 678 -13.44 12.57 56.58
N GLN A 679 -13.00 12.60 55.32
CA GLN A 679 -13.77 13.18 54.22
C GLN A 679 -15.06 12.38 53.98
N LEU A 680 -14.98 11.05 54.03
CA LEU A 680 -16.13 10.19 53.86
C LEU A 680 -17.18 10.38 54.97
N LEU A 681 -16.74 10.62 56.21
CA LEU A 681 -17.62 10.98 57.34
C LEU A 681 -18.34 12.31 57.10
N CYS A 682 -17.62 13.36 56.67
CA CYS A 682 -18.23 14.65 56.36
C CYS A 682 -19.26 14.59 55.22
N LEU A 683 -19.08 13.64 54.30
CA LEU A 683 -19.94 13.47 53.12
C LEU A 683 -21.06 12.44 53.32
N GLU A 684 -21.08 11.75 54.44
CA GLU A 684 -22.02 10.65 54.68
C GLU A 684 -23.48 11.09 54.55
N GLU A 685 -23.86 12.23 55.16
CA GLU A 685 -25.23 12.76 55.11
C GLU A 685 -25.71 13.02 53.67
N ARG A 686 -24.80 13.30 52.73
CA ARG A 686 -25.13 13.51 51.31
C ARG A 686 -25.09 12.21 50.49
N LEU A 687 -24.21 11.28 50.85
CA LEU A 687 -23.97 10.04 50.12
C LEU A 687 -25.01 8.96 50.47
N SER A 688 -25.34 8.81 51.74
CA SER A 688 -26.24 7.77 52.25
C SER A 688 -27.63 7.79 51.59
N PRO A 689 -28.33 8.92 51.42
CA PRO A 689 -29.63 8.93 50.76
C PRO A 689 -29.58 8.38 49.32
N GLN A 690 -28.52 8.69 48.56
CA GLN A 690 -28.35 8.22 47.19
C GLN A 690 -28.02 6.72 47.14
N LEU A 691 -27.16 6.24 48.07
CA LEU A 691 -26.83 4.82 48.17
C LEU A 691 -28.02 3.97 48.60
N LEU A 692 -28.79 4.42 49.60
CA LEU A 692 -29.99 3.71 50.05
C LEU A 692 -31.03 3.65 48.95
N SER A 693 -31.28 4.76 48.22
CA SER A 693 -32.15 4.75 47.05
C SER A 693 -31.66 3.80 45.94
N SER A 694 -30.34 3.59 45.82
CA SER A 694 -29.75 2.70 44.84
C SER A 694 -29.87 1.22 45.21
N LEU A 695 -30.27 0.89 46.45
CA LEU A 695 -30.59 -0.49 46.81
C LEU A 695 -31.83 -0.98 46.07
N ASP A 696 -32.76 -0.09 45.71
CA ASP A 696 -34.01 -0.40 44.99
C ASP A 696 -33.86 -0.36 43.45
N GLU A 697 -32.65 -0.47 42.91
CA GLU A 697 -32.45 -0.52 41.45
C GLU A 697 -33.16 -1.71 40.79
N ASP A 698 -33.71 -1.51 39.59
CA ASP A 698 -34.35 -2.59 38.82
C ASP A 698 -33.35 -3.71 38.48
N SER A 699 -32.08 -3.34 38.22
CA SER A 699 -31.04 -4.30 37.83
C SER A 699 -30.39 -4.97 39.04
N PRO A 700 -30.24 -6.31 39.04
CA PRO A 700 -29.53 -7.02 40.13
C PRO A 700 -28.10 -6.52 40.34
N MET A 701 -27.40 -6.18 39.25
CA MET A 701 -26.04 -5.63 39.31
C MET A 701 -26.00 -4.26 39.99
N GLY A 702 -26.96 -3.38 39.73
CA GLY A 702 -27.08 -2.10 40.41
C GLY A 702 -27.25 -2.27 41.92
N ARG A 703 -28.18 -3.14 42.34
CA ARG A 703 -28.43 -3.44 43.76
C ARG A 703 -27.19 -4.04 44.43
N LEU A 704 -26.53 -4.99 43.77
CA LEU A 704 -25.28 -5.60 44.26
C LEU A 704 -24.19 -4.55 44.47
N LEU A 705 -23.96 -3.67 43.50
CA LEU A 705 -22.96 -2.60 43.62
C LEU A 705 -23.32 -1.59 44.72
N ALA A 706 -24.61 -1.28 44.91
CA ALA A 706 -25.07 -0.43 46.02
C ALA A 706 -24.79 -1.09 47.38
N CYS A 707 -25.11 -2.38 47.55
CA CYS A 707 -24.77 -3.13 48.77
C CYS A 707 -23.24 -3.14 49.00
N ARG A 708 -22.43 -3.36 47.96
CA ARG A 708 -20.96 -3.31 48.06
C ARG A 708 -20.43 -1.94 48.46
N CYS A 709 -21.02 -0.86 47.94
CA CYS A 709 -20.66 0.51 48.35
C CYS A 709 -20.96 0.74 49.84
N LEU A 710 -22.15 0.34 50.31
CA LEU A 710 -22.53 0.45 51.72
C LEU A 710 -21.66 -0.40 52.63
N SER A 711 -21.41 -1.66 52.28
CA SER A 711 -20.43 -2.52 52.94
C SER A 711 -19.07 -1.83 53.09
N THR A 712 -18.57 -1.22 52.00
CA THR A 712 -17.26 -0.56 52.02
C THR A 712 -17.28 0.69 52.87
N LEU A 713 -18.36 1.47 52.83
CA LEU A 713 -18.57 2.63 53.68
C LEU A 713 -18.58 2.22 55.16
N LEU A 714 -19.39 1.24 55.54
CA LEU A 714 -19.47 0.72 56.92
C LEU A 714 -18.12 0.18 57.40
N ARG A 715 -17.39 -0.57 56.56
CA ARG A 715 -16.05 -1.05 56.90
C ARG A 715 -15.08 0.10 57.21
N ARG A 716 -15.17 1.21 56.48
CA ARG A 716 -14.19 2.30 56.56
C ARG A 716 -14.50 3.35 57.62
N VAL A 717 -15.78 3.65 57.84
CA VAL A 717 -16.23 4.74 58.72
C VAL A 717 -17.37 4.35 59.66
N GLY A 718 -17.88 3.12 59.59
CA GLY A 718 -19.08 2.67 60.30
C GLY A 718 -19.02 2.92 61.82
N SER A 719 -17.90 2.60 62.48
CA SER A 719 -17.72 2.83 63.92
C SER A 719 -17.70 4.31 64.33
N SER A 720 -17.58 5.22 63.36
CA SER A 720 -17.56 6.66 63.55
C SER A 720 -18.87 7.33 63.09
N LEU A 721 -19.83 6.56 62.60
CA LEU A 721 -21.16 7.06 62.21
C LEU A 721 -22.02 7.35 63.45
N ARG A 722 -22.92 8.33 63.32
CA ARG A 722 -23.94 8.61 64.35
C ARG A 722 -24.96 7.47 64.38
N GLU A 723 -25.53 7.20 65.56
CA GLU A 723 -26.56 6.17 65.76
C GLU A 723 -27.73 6.33 64.79
N GLU A 724 -28.20 7.57 64.58
CA GLU A 724 -29.28 7.88 63.63
C GLU A 724 -28.97 7.46 62.19
N ALA A 725 -27.71 7.60 61.75
CA ALA A 725 -27.30 7.20 60.40
C ALA A 725 -27.25 5.68 60.29
N LEU A 726 -26.67 4.99 61.28
CA LEU A 726 -26.68 3.53 61.36
C LEU A 726 -28.11 2.97 61.38
N ASN A 727 -29.01 3.57 62.14
CA ASN A 727 -30.41 3.15 62.25
C ASN A 727 -31.26 3.42 60.98
N LYS A 728 -30.77 4.25 60.06
CA LYS A 728 -31.36 4.43 58.72
C LYS A 728 -30.85 3.42 57.69
N ILE A 729 -29.62 2.90 57.87
CA ILE A 729 -28.97 2.01 56.89
C ILE A 729 -29.46 0.56 57.00
N TYR A 730 -29.47 -0.01 58.21
CA TYR A 730 -29.76 -1.44 58.37
C TYR A 730 -31.17 -1.86 57.92
N PRO A 731 -32.27 -1.06 58.07
CA PRO A 731 -33.58 -1.51 57.63
C PRO A 731 -33.64 -1.70 56.11
N GLU A 732 -32.94 -0.85 55.36
CA GLU A 732 -32.87 -0.96 53.89
C GLU A 732 -32.04 -2.17 53.45
N LEU A 733 -30.97 -2.51 54.19
CA LEU A 733 -30.20 -3.74 53.95
C LEU A 733 -31.02 -5.00 54.26
N VAL A 734 -31.84 -4.98 55.33
CA VAL A 734 -32.73 -6.10 55.66
C VAL A 734 -33.74 -6.36 54.55
N LYS A 735 -34.30 -5.31 53.92
CA LYS A 735 -35.18 -5.47 52.74
C LYS A 735 -34.50 -6.14 51.54
N ARG A 736 -33.17 -6.24 51.51
CA ARG A 736 -32.41 -6.94 50.45
C ARG A 736 -32.17 -8.41 50.77
N LEU A 737 -32.54 -8.89 51.95
CA LEU A 737 -32.55 -10.32 52.25
C LEU A 737 -33.71 -11.04 51.55
N ASP A 738 -34.72 -10.32 51.07
CA ASP A 738 -35.80 -10.84 50.22
C ASP A 738 -35.50 -10.73 48.71
N ASP A 739 -34.27 -10.36 48.33
CA ASP A 739 -33.91 -10.17 46.91
C ASP A 739 -33.91 -11.49 46.13
N SER A 740 -34.31 -11.43 44.85
CA SER A 740 -34.28 -12.60 43.98
C SER A 740 -32.86 -13.07 43.64
N SER A 741 -31.86 -12.19 43.73
CA SER A 741 -30.45 -12.52 43.48
C SER A 741 -29.72 -12.95 44.75
N GLU A 742 -29.16 -14.16 44.74
CA GLU A 742 -28.35 -14.70 45.85
C GLU A 742 -27.12 -13.84 46.14
N ASP A 743 -26.47 -13.28 45.12
CA ASP A 743 -25.33 -12.35 45.27
C ASP A 743 -25.73 -11.10 46.06
N VAL A 744 -26.92 -10.55 45.79
CA VAL A 744 -27.44 -9.36 46.49
C VAL A 744 -27.75 -9.71 47.94
N ARG A 745 -28.41 -10.85 48.19
CA ARG A 745 -28.73 -11.33 49.54
C ARG A 745 -27.46 -11.53 50.37
N GLY A 746 -26.46 -12.25 49.83
CA GLY A 746 -25.21 -12.51 50.51
C GLY A 746 -24.40 -11.23 50.79
N GLU A 747 -24.36 -10.30 49.84
CA GLU A 747 -23.69 -9.02 50.05
C GLU A 747 -24.43 -8.12 51.06
N ALA A 748 -25.77 -8.16 51.10
CA ALA A 748 -26.56 -7.46 52.11
C ALA A 748 -26.31 -8.01 53.51
N LEU A 749 -26.23 -9.34 53.68
CA LEU A 749 -25.82 -9.97 54.95
C LEU A 749 -24.43 -9.52 55.38
N ARG A 750 -23.47 -9.50 54.45
CA ARG A 750 -22.11 -9.00 54.72
C ARG A 750 -22.12 -7.53 55.16
N ALA A 751 -22.96 -6.69 54.57
CA ALA A 751 -23.13 -5.30 54.96
C ALA A 751 -23.74 -5.19 56.37
N LEU A 752 -24.73 -6.03 56.70
CA LEU A 752 -25.33 -6.12 58.04
C LEU A 752 -24.33 -6.58 59.10
N GLY A 753 -23.43 -7.50 58.79
CA GLY A 753 -22.35 -7.89 59.69
C GLY A 753 -21.36 -6.76 59.98
N LEU A 754 -21.02 -5.99 58.95
CA LEU A 754 -20.20 -4.78 59.11
C LEU A 754 -20.94 -3.70 59.88
N TRP A 755 -22.25 -3.57 59.70
CA TRP A 755 -23.11 -2.69 60.50
C TRP A 755 -23.11 -3.11 61.98
N LEU A 756 -23.30 -4.40 62.29
CA LEU A 756 -23.23 -4.92 63.66
C LEU A 756 -21.86 -4.66 64.30
N SER A 757 -20.79 -4.87 63.52
CA SER A 757 -19.41 -4.58 63.94
C SER A 757 -19.14 -3.08 64.14
N SER A 758 -19.99 -2.21 63.59
CA SER A 758 -19.89 -0.75 63.73
C SER A 758 -20.58 -0.22 64.99
N LEU A 759 -21.38 -1.04 65.68
CA LEU A 759 -22.02 -0.70 66.94
C LEU A 759 -20.95 -0.65 68.05
N GLY A 760 -20.37 0.53 68.28
CA GLY A 760 -19.39 0.77 69.33
C GLY A 760 -20.03 0.96 70.71
N GLY A 761 -19.21 1.21 71.74
CA GLY A 761 -19.67 1.44 73.12
C GLY A 761 -20.52 2.71 73.32
N ASN A 762 -20.61 3.57 72.31
CA ASN A 762 -21.46 4.76 72.30
C ASN A 762 -22.85 4.49 71.70
N TYR A 763 -23.14 3.26 71.23
CA TYR A 763 -24.47 2.88 70.74
C TYR A 763 -25.34 2.45 71.92
N ASP A 764 -26.35 3.24 72.25
CA ASP A 764 -27.24 2.96 73.39
C ASP A 764 -28.15 1.76 73.08
N SER A 765 -27.71 0.59 73.55
CA SER A 765 -28.44 -0.67 73.36
C SER A 765 -29.81 -0.72 74.05
N GLU A 766 -30.07 0.14 75.05
CA GLU A 766 -31.37 0.20 75.74
C GLU A 766 -32.35 1.08 74.96
N LEU A 767 -31.90 2.25 74.49
CA LEU A 767 -32.70 3.15 73.63
C LEU A 767 -32.95 2.57 72.23
N CYS A 768 -32.01 1.80 71.69
CA CYS A 768 -32.10 1.18 70.36
C CYS A 768 -32.51 -0.31 70.37
N ALA A 769 -32.98 -0.84 71.50
CA ALA A 769 -33.35 -2.26 71.66
C ALA A 769 -34.37 -2.74 70.61
N SER A 770 -35.31 -1.87 70.21
CA SER A 770 -36.32 -2.16 69.18
C SER A 770 -35.70 -2.40 67.80
N HIS A 771 -34.62 -1.68 67.46
CA HIS A 771 -33.91 -1.83 66.19
C HIS A 771 -33.18 -3.18 66.12
N LEU A 772 -32.47 -3.53 67.19
CA LEU A 772 -31.78 -4.83 67.31
C LEU A 772 -32.77 -5.99 67.31
N GLN A 773 -33.86 -5.87 68.08
CA GLN A 773 -34.91 -6.89 68.11
C GLN A 773 -35.52 -7.12 66.72
N PHE A 774 -35.82 -6.05 65.98
CA PHE A 774 -36.32 -6.14 64.61
C PHE A 774 -35.31 -6.84 63.70
N LEU A 775 -34.03 -6.44 63.73
CA LEU A 775 -32.99 -7.07 62.90
C LEU A 775 -32.90 -8.59 63.14
N PHE A 776 -32.76 -9.04 64.39
CA PHE A 776 -32.65 -10.47 64.68
C PHE A 776 -33.93 -11.23 64.32
N GLN A 777 -35.11 -10.64 64.54
CA GLN A 777 -36.36 -11.26 64.09
C GLN A 777 -36.37 -11.48 62.57
N GLN A 778 -35.85 -10.53 61.79
CA GLN A 778 -35.76 -10.69 60.33
C GLN A 778 -34.69 -11.71 59.94
N LEU A 779 -33.49 -11.69 60.53
CA LEU A 779 -32.43 -12.67 60.25
C LEU A 779 -32.87 -14.12 60.49
N LEU A 780 -33.65 -14.36 61.55
CA LEU A 780 -34.20 -15.68 61.87
C LEU A 780 -35.12 -16.24 60.76
N LEU A 781 -35.84 -15.37 60.03
CA LEU A 781 -36.67 -15.78 58.90
C LEU A 781 -35.83 -16.31 57.72
N HIS A 782 -34.58 -15.85 57.60
CA HIS A 782 -33.66 -16.21 56.51
C HIS A 782 -32.73 -17.39 56.86
N LEU A 783 -32.87 -18.03 58.03
CA LEU A 783 -32.23 -19.31 58.33
C LEU A 783 -32.73 -20.44 57.41
N ASP A 784 -33.89 -20.24 56.78
CA ASP A 784 -34.51 -21.14 55.80
C ASP A 784 -34.34 -20.65 54.35
N ASP A 785 -33.41 -19.72 54.06
CA ASP A 785 -33.16 -19.22 52.69
C ASP A 785 -32.92 -20.37 51.70
N PRO A 786 -33.42 -20.33 50.46
CA PRO A 786 -33.19 -21.39 49.49
C PRO A 786 -31.70 -21.62 49.15
N ASP A 787 -30.83 -20.63 49.37
CA ASP A 787 -29.40 -20.74 49.12
C ASP A 787 -28.61 -21.11 50.39
N GLY A 788 -27.83 -22.20 50.30
CA GLY A 788 -27.05 -22.71 51.43
C GLY A 788 -25.87 -21.81 51.85
N ALA A 789 -25.34 -20.96 50.97
CA ALA A 789 -24.28 -20.01 51.34
C ALA A 789 -24.84 -18.82 52.12
N VAL A 790 -26.02 -18.33 51.76
CA VAL A 790 -26.78 -17.31 52.50
C VAL A 790 -27.13 -17.83 53.89
N GLN A 791 -27.68 -19.05 54.01
CA GLN A 791 -27.95 -19.70 55.31
C GLN A 791 -26.69 -19.74 56.22
N ASN A 792 -25.55 -20.16 55.66
CA ASN A 792 -24.29 -20.24 56.39
C ASN A 792 -23.76 -18.86 56.81
N GLN A 793 -23.99 -17.80 56.02
CA GLN A 793 -23.64 -16.44 56.39
C GLN A 793 -24.52 -15.91 57.52
N VAL A 794 -25.84 -16.14 57.49
CA VAL A 794 -26.74 -15.80 58.61
C VAL A 794 -26.27 -16.46 59.92
N LEU A 795 -25.98 -17.77 59.87
CA LEU A 795 -25.42 -18.53 61.00
C LEU A 795 -24.06 -18.02 61.48
N GLY A 796 -23.26 -17.44 60.57
CA GLY A 796 -21.96 -16.83 60.88
C GLY A 796 -22.10 -15.48 61.58
N GLU A 797 -23.04 -14.64 61.13
CA GLU A 797 -23.33 -13.33 61.71
C GLU A 797 -24.02 -13.44 63.09
N GLU A 798 -24.82 -14.49 63.34
CA GLU A 798 -25.37 -14.80 64.67
C GLU A 798 -24.27 -15.08 65.73
N LYS A 799 -23.05 -15.47 65.33
CA LYS A 799 -21.95 -15.68 66.28
C LYS A 799 -21.43 -14.39 66.92
N LEU A 800 -21.81 -13.21 66.41
CA LEU A 800 -21.55 -11.90 67.03
C LEU A 800 -22.44 -11.59 68.25
N HIS A 801 -23.28 -12.53 68.71
CA HIS A 801 -24.11 -12.43 69.92
C HIS A 801 -23.39 -12.01 71.22
N HIS A 802 -22.05 -12.01 71.25
CA HIS A 802 -21.28 -11.60 72.43
C HIS A 802 -21.29 -10.08 72.69
N CYS A 803 -21.84 -9.26 71.78
CA CYS A 803 -21.85 -7.80 71.89
C CYS A 803 -23.18 -7.19 72.39
N ILE A 804 -24.20 -7.97 72.76
CA ILE A 804 -25.54 -7.46 73.12
C ILE A 804 -26.00 -8.06 74.47
N PRO A 805 -26.55 -7.26 75.42
CA PRO A 805 -27.10 -7.79 76.67
C PRO A 805 -28.23 -8.81 76.43
N PRO A 806 -28.47 -9.76 77.36
CA PRO A 806 -29.39 -10.87 77.13
C PRO A 806 -30.85 -10.39 76.95
N LEU A 807 -31.28 -10.27 75.70
CA LEU A 807 -32.68 -10.05 75.34
C LEU A 807 -33.48 -11.33 75.60
N LYS A 808 -34.58 -11.22 76.36
CA LYS A 808 -35.49 -12.34 76.66
C LYS A 808 -36.29 -12.73 75.41
N TYR A 809 -35.79 -13.67 74.62
CA TYR A 809 -36.57 -14.32 73.57
C TYR A 809 -37.55 -15.31 74.20
N ARG A 810 -38.86 -14.99 74.19
CA ARG A 810 -39.89 -15.86 74.79
C ARG A 810 -40.77 -16.61 73.79
N ASN A 811 -40.66 -16.38 72.47
CA ASN A 811 -41.59 -16.97 71.49
C ASN A 811 -40.95 -17.23 70.11
N LEU A 812 -40.03 -18.20 69.99
CA LEU A 812 -39.48 -18.65 68.68
C LEU A 812 -39.52 -20.18 68.49
N HIS A 813 -40.34 -20.87 69.30
CA HIS A 813 -40.20 -22.32 69.44
C HIS A 813 -40.79 -23.17 68.30
N ASN A 814 -41.26 -22.59 67.19
CA ASN A 814 -42.16 -23.33 66.27
C ASN A 814 -41.83 -23.31 64.78
N GLN A 815 -40.69 -22.80 64.32
CA GLN A 815 -40.34 -22.93 62.89
C GLN A 815 -38.87 -23.32 62.69
N SER A 816 -38.68 -24.45 61.99
CA SER A 816 -37.45 -24.95 61.38
C SER A 816 -36.39 -25.73 62.20
N LYS A 817 -35.75 -26.68 61.50
CA LYS A 817 -34.67 -27.63 61.90
C LYS A 817 -33.41 -26.93 62.45
N TRP A 818 -33.30 -25.61 62.32
CA TRP A 818 -32.13 -24.84 62.77
C TRP A 818 -32.19 -24.41 64.25
N SER A 819 -33.34 -24.57 64.90
CA SER A 819 -33.53 -24.34 66.35
C SER A 819 -32.56 -25.15 67.23
N ASP A 820 -32.19 -26.36 66.81
CA ASP A 820 -31.24 -27.22 67.53
C ASP A 820 -29.76 -26.79 67.39
N CYS A 821 -29.39 -26.12 66.28
CA CYS A 821 -28.06 -25.54 66.12
C CYS A 821 -27.90 -24.27 66.98
N MET A 822 -28.95 -23.46 67.04
CA MET A 822 -29.03 -22.24 67.86
C MET A 822 -28.89 -22.56 69.36
N LEU A 823 -29.57 -23.60 69.85
CA LEU A 823 -29.47 -24.06 71.24
C LEU A 823 -28.09 -24.64 71.60
N ARG A 824 -27.39 -25.29 70.66
CA ARG A 824 -26.03 -25.80 70.92
C ARG A 824 -24.97 -24.71 71.02
N HIS A 825 -25.15 -23.57 70.34
CA HIS A 825 -24.25 -22.42 70.47
C HIS A 825 -24.53 -21.59 71.73
N VAL A 826 -25.79 -21.51 72.18
CA VAL A 826 -26.19 -20.82 73.42
C VAL A 826 -25.79 -21.61 74.68
N GLY A 827 -25.64 -22.94 74.60
CA GLY A 827 -25.28 -23.82 75.73
C GLY A 827 -23.86 -23.66 76.31
N GLY A 828 -23.07 -22.69 75.85
CA GLY A 828 -21.71 -22.42 76.33
C GLY A 828 -21.61 -21.45 77.53
N LEU A 829 -22.72 -20.90 78.04
CA LEU A 829 -22.70 -19.91 79.13
C LEU A 829 -23.46 -20.41 80.38
N ASN A 830 -22.82 -20.17 81.53
CA ASN A 830 -23.15 -20.65 82.87
C ASN A 830 -24.64 -20.64 83.24
N VAL A 831 -25.16 -21.81 83.61
CA VAL A 831 -26.53 -22.05 84.05
C VAL A 831 -26.69 -21.63 85.51
N SER A 832 -27.19 -20.42 85.75
CA SER A 832 -27.82 -20.08 87.02
C SER A 832 -28.83 -18.96 86.84
N GLN A 833 -30.01 -19.27 86.27
CA GLN A 833 -31.31 -18.60 86.47
C GLN A 833 -32.28 -18.99 85.33
N PHE A 834 -32.89 -20.17 85.41
CA PHE A 834 -34.15 -20.43 84.71
C PHE A 834 -35.06 -21.31 85.58
N THR A 835 -36.17 -20.74 86.04
CA THR A 835 -37.28 -21.44 86.68
C THR A 835 -38.19 -22.03 85.60
N LEU A 836 -38.30 -23.36 85.56
CA LEU A 836 -39.24 -24.10 84.70
C LEU A 836 -40.63 -24.09 85.34
N ILE A 837 -41.66 -23.66 84.59
CA ILE A 837 -43.07 -23.97 84.88
C ILE A 837 -43.59 -24.81 83.72
N GLY A 838 -43.78 -26.10 83.95
CA GLY A 838 -44.43 -27.02 83.00
C GLY A 838 -45.95 -27.08 83.20
N PRO A 839 -46.73 -27.56 82.21
CA PRO A 839 -48.18 -27.62 82.29
C PRO A 839 -48.66 -28.87 83.05
N GLN A 840 -49.68 -28.70 83.90
CA GLN A 840 -50.33 -29.79 84.63
C GLN A 840 -51.24 -30.62 83.70
N HIS A 841 -50.98 -31.93 83.62
CA HIS A 841 -51.96 -32.91 83.17
C HIS A 841 -52.99 -33.17 84.29
N ARG A 842 -54.28 -32.96 84.01
CA ARG A 842 -55.40 -33.53 84.77
C ARG A 842 -55.63 -34.98 84.34
N LYS A 843 -56.04 -35.83 85.30
CA LYS A 843 -56.39 -37.23 85.09
C LYS A 843 -57.86 -37.48 85.46
N ILE A 844 -58.50 -38.33 84.66
CA ILE A 844 -59.69 -39.18 84.89
C ILE A 844 -61.03 -38.41 84.74
N ASP A 845 -62.03 -38.82 83.95
CA ASP A 845 -62.36 -40.06 83.20
C ASP A 845 -62.42 -39.88 81.67
#